data_AF-A0A2N9J8A2-F1
#
_entry.id   AF-A0A2N9J8A2-F1
#
_cell.length_a   1.000
_cell.length_b   1.000
_cell.length_c   1.000
_cell.angle_alpha   90.00
_cell.angle_beta   90.00
_cell.angle_gamma   90.00
#
_symmetry.space_group_name_H-M   'P 1'
#
loop_
_entity.id
_entity.type
_entity.pdbx_description
1 polymer ?
#
loop_
_entity_poly.entity_id
_entity_poly.type
_entity_poly.pdbx_seq_one_letter_code
_entity_poly.pdbx_strand_id
1 'polypeptide(L)'
;MANTTPQVQTQAQDEDQYGVLLYYKYTEITDLNSLQAFYESNCNSLGLLGRVRLSPHGVNVTVGGKLSSLEKHIAAVSSNNLFEGTDFKLATCDHPLDDKVAKECGFTSLSIRVVKELVTLSSDPLLKSPEISNAGIHLSAAEFHSTLQSAGPLLEKDSPTCNEGLVLLDARNLYETRIGKFHAPNVETLDPGIRQYSDLPSWIDDQSEQLKGKRILMYCTGGIRCEMASAYIRSKGAGFENVFQLYGGIQRYLEQFPDGGFFKGKNFVFDHRISVGSSEANIVGTCLLCGSSFDDYSSRCRCAYCRMLVLMEDAIYVCELCQKHGKVVQSVPSLENGKTQVSSSQEEHKTVPSDTKLSPQLPWSHGKNASSFKGRTASLAKKLKNIVELVFVDAPHELPFIYQPCVTESHGDCASSSLQQTNPPPSENCKKKFAWLVAPDFNVSGEVDWKIANGSFDPLQYLQQTDGFDVSLAYLKSVFSQKGPFDGILGFSQGAAMAALVSAQQERLKGEMDFRFVILCSGFALKLAEFESQAINCPSLHIFGSDHGKDRQIANQASRDLASLFDDGCSATGFRAYCTKKVADIGQPSSASHPQLLKEGEMTPGITTEEYISRRKKLLELLPEKSLAIIAAAPVKMMTDVVPYTFRQDADYLYITGCQQPGGVAVLGHDCGLCMFMPEADPHDVTWQGQVAGVDVALDVFKAEKAYPLRKLPEMLSNMIRRSSVLFHNEQTAIPTYINLEPFQKAAKNGKVEDLSNVTHELRWIKSPAELKLMRESASIACQALLQTMFHSKTYPYEGMLSAKVEYECRMRGAQRMAFNPVVGGGPNASVIHYSRNDQKIKDGELVLMDVGCELHGYVSDLTRTWPPCGSFSSAQEEVYDLILETNKECLKLCKPGATIRQIHNYSVEMLRKGFKEIGILKDEGSSSYHQLNPTSIGHYLGMDVHDCSKISYYRPLEPGVVITIEPGVYIPSSFDVPERYRGIGIRIEDEVLITETGYEVLTGSMPKEVKHIESLLNNFCHGMGMDSPNNTRAASIR
;
A
#
# COMPACT_ATOMS: atom_id res chain seq x y z
N MET A 1 8.42 53.23 54.73
CA MET A 1 7.15 53.64 54.07
C MET A 1 7.52 54.03 52.64
N ALA A 2 7.02 53.47 51.56
CA ALA A 2 6.00 52.46 51.34
C ALA A 2 6.29 51.72 50.02
N ASN A 3 5.89 50.46 50.00
CA ASN A 3 5.63 49.51 48.91
C ASN A 3 5.72 49.99 47.45
N THR A 4 6.47 49.23 46.65
CA THR A 4 6.00 48.76 45.34
C THR A 4 6.41 47.29 45.13
N THR A 5 5.39 46.45 45.02
CA THR A 5 5.42 45.00 44.77
C THR A 5 6.02 44.70 43.39
N PRO A 6 6.84 43.65 43.21
CA PRO A 6 7.24 43.20 41.88
C PRO A 6 6.05 42.53 41.20
N GLN A 7 5.67 43.03 40.01
CA GLN A 7 4.73 42.36 39.12
C GLN A 7 5.27 40.98 38.76
N VAL A 8 4.49 39.96 39.07
CA VAL A 8 4.60 38.61 38.52
C VAL A 8 4.37 38.72 37.02
N GLN A 9 5.45 38.70 36.24
CA GLN A 9 5.36 38.36 34.83
C GLN A 9 5.01 36.88 34.74
N THR A 10 3.76 36.61 34.39
CA THR A 10 3.31 35.36 33.79
C THR A 10 4.29 34.97 32.69
N GLN A 11 5.11 33.94 32.93
CA GLN A 11 5.79 33.21 31.87
C GLN A 11 4.70 32.66 30.95
N ALA A 12 4.58 33.28 29.77
CA ALA A 12 3.96 32.63 28.63
C ALA A 12 4.68 31.28 28.46
N GLN A 13 3.91 30.19 28.41
CA GLN A 13 4.43 28.90 27.97
C GLN A 13 5.02 29.11 26.57
N ASP A 14 6.33 28.94 26.42
CA ASP A 14 6.98 28.84 25.11
C ASP A 14 6.26 27.75 24.31
N GLU A 15 5.53 28.15 23.26
CA GLU A 15 5.06 27.20 22.25
C GLU A 15 6.31 26.63 21.56
N ASP A 16 6.63 25.37 21.90
CA ASP A 16 7.76 24.63 21.32
C ASP A 16 7.60 24.58 19.79
N GLN A 17 8.41 25.37 19.09
CA GLN A 17 8.33 25.58 17.64
C GLN A 17 8.52 24.26 16.87
N TYR A 18 7.95 24.18 15.67
CA TYR A 18 8.10 23.03 14.78
C TYR A 18 9.28 23.21 13.82
N GLY A 19 9.78 22.08 13.32
CA GLY A 19 10.87 22.06 12.36
C GLY A 19 10.88 20.83 11.47
N VAL A 20 11.82 20.86 10.52
CA VAL A 20 12.17 19.74 9.64
C VAL A 20 13.67 19.51 9.74
N LEU A 21 14.05 18.24 9.87
CA LEU A 21 15.41 17.75 9.91
C LEU A 21 15.68 16.89 8.66
N LEU A 22 16.72 17.26 7.92
CA LEU A 22 17.25 16.53 6.77
C LEU A 22 18.69 16.11 7.04
N TYR A 23 19.02 14.85 6.79
CA TYR A 23 20.41 14.38 6.73
C TYR A 23 20.51 13.07 5.94
N TYR A 24 21.72 12.75 5.51
CA TYR A 24 22.04 11.48 4.88
C TYR A 24 23.47 11.09 5.23
N LYS A 25 23.77 9.80 5.13
CA LYS A 25 25.12 9.27 5.29
C LYS A 25 25.27 8.05 4.40
N TYR A 26 26.23 8.08 3.47
CA TYR A 26 26.69 6.87 2.80
C TYR A 26 27.74 6.21 3.69
N THR A 27 27.47 4.99 4.12
CA THR A 27 28.35 4.16 4.93
C THR A 27 27.87 2.72 4.83
N GLU A 28 28.79 1.75 4.96
CA GLU A 28 28.40 0.35 4.96
C GLU A 28 27.66 0.02 6.27
N ILE A 29 26.44 -0.51 6.14
CA ILE A 29 25.60 -0.88 7.27
C ILE A 29 25.55 -2.40 7.34
N THR A 30 26.24 -2.95 8.35
CA THR A 30 26.36 -4.39 8.56
C THR A 30 25.08 -5.02 9.11
N ASP A 31 24.33 -4.30 9.94
CA ASP A 31 23.06 -4.73 10.51
C ASP A 31 21.95 -3.72 10.20
N LEU A 32 21.29 -3.92 9.06
CA LEU A 32 20.22 -3.06 8.59
C LEU A 32 18.96 -3.16 9.48
N ASN A 33 18.70 -4.34 10.06
CA ASN A 33 17.52 -4.58 10.87
C ASN A 33 17.61 -3.86 12.21
N SER A 34 18.78 -3.91 12.88
CA SER A 34 19.03 -3.17 14.11
C SER A 34 18.92 -1.65 13.88
N LEU A 35 19.47 -1.16 12.76
CA LEU A 35 19.34 0.25 12.42
C LEU A 35 17.91 0.67 12.09
N GLN A 36 17.14 -0.19 11.42
CA GLN A 36 15.71 0.04 11.18
C GLN A 36 14.94 0.13 12.50
N ALA A 37 15.17 -0.81 13.42
CA ALA A 37 14.56 -0.82 14.74
C ALA A 37 14.94 0.44 15.56
N PHE A 38 16.19 0.88 15.47
CA PHE A 38 16.63 2.15 16.07
C PHE A 38 15.83 3.34 15.53
N TYR A 39 15.66 3.45 14.21
CA TYR A 39 14.88 4.54 13.62
C TYR A 39 13.41 4.47 13.96
N GLU A 40 12.82 3.27 13.96
CA GLU A 40 11.42 3.05 14.35
C GLU A 40 11.21 3.46 15.81
N SER A 41 12.02 2.96 16.73
CA SER A 41 11.94 3.29 18.16
C SER A 41 12.19 4.78 18.43
N ASN A 42 13.30 5.32 17.93
CA ASN A 42 13.72 6.68 18.22
C ASN A 42 12.75 7.72 17.63
N CYS A 43 12.37 7.60 16.35
CA CYS A 43 11.44 8.55 15.73
C CYS A 43 10.03 8.46 16.33
N ASN A 44 9.52 7.26 16.63
CA ASN A 44 8.20 7.11 17.26
C ASN A 44 8.18 7.69 18.67
N SER A 45 9.20 7.40 19.49
CA SER A 45 9.29 7.92 20.87
C SER A 45 9.37 9.45 20.93
N LEU A 46 9.91 10.08 19.88
CA LEU A 46 10.05 11.53 19.76
C LEU A 46 8.88 12.18 19.00
N GLY A 47 7.91 11.39 18.52
CA GLY A 47 6.74 11.87 17.77
C GLY A 47 7.10 12.49 16.42
N LEU A 48 8.16 11.99 15.76
CA LEU A 48 8.64 12.51 14.48
C LEU A 48 7.93 11.83 13.30
N LEU A 49 7.50 12.61 12.32
CA LEU A 49 6.86 12.15 11.08
C LEU A 49 7.76 12.42 9.88
N GLY A 50 7.55 11.73 8.75
CA GLY A 50 8.36 11.93 7.55
C GLY A 50 8.90 10.62 6.98
N ARG A 51 10.08 10.65 6.38
CA ARG A 51 10.65 9.53 5.62
C ARG A 51 12.06 9.19 6.06
N VAL A 52 12.30 7.91 6.31
CA VAL A 52 13.61 7.31 6.53
C VAL A 52 13.81 6.25 5.45
N ARG A 53 14.90 6.34 4.68
CA ARG A 53 15.32 5.31 3.74
C ARG A 53 16.61 4.69 4.21
N LEU A 54 16.62 3.37 4.30
CA LEU A 54 17.75 2.57 4.74
C LEU A 54 18.18 1.68 3.59
N SER A 55 19.48 1.57 3.36
CA SER A 55 20.06 0.62 2.41
C SER A 55 21.33 0.03 3.02
N PRO A 56 21.86 -1.10 2.51
CA PRO A 56 23.16 -1.61 2.94
C PRO A 56 24.32 -0.58 2.81
N HIS A 57 24.14 0.47 2.02
CA HIS A 57 25.14 1.49 1.72
C HIS A 57 24.87 2.85 2.37
N GLY A 58 23.92 2.95 3.30
CA GLY A 58 23.71 4.15 4.10
C GLY A 58 22.26 4.47 4.44
N VAL A 59 22.03 5.73 4.84
CA VAL A 59 20.72 6.26 5.21
C VAL A 59 20.40 7.60 4.53
N ASN A 60 19.12 7.87 4.31
CA ASN A 60 18.62 9.18 3.89
C ASN A 60 17.33 9.49 4.66
N VAL A 61 17.35 10.57 5.44
CA VAL A 61 16.34 10.89 6.45
C VAL A 61 15.80 12.30 6.25
N THR A 62 14.48 12.41 6.20
CA THR A 62 13.76 13.70 6.19
C THR A 62 12.58 13.57 7.14
N VAL A 63 12.72 14.09 8.36
CA VAL A 63 11.70 13.98 9.42
C VAL A 63 11.32 15.37 9.95
N GLY A 64 10.11 15.52 10.46
CA GLY A 64 9.59 16.77 11.02
C GLY A 64 8.84 16.52 12.31
N GLY A 65 8.77 17.54 13.15
CA GLY A 65 8.20 17.48 14.48
C GLY A 65 8.57 18.71 15.30
N LYS A 66 8.42 18.62 16.62
CA LYS A 66 8.89 19.67 17.54
C LYS A 66 10.40 19.81 17.48
N LEU A 67 10.94 21.03 17.56
CA LEU A 67 12.38 21.27 17.54
C LEU A 67 13.11 20.50 18.66
N SER A 68 12.57 20.52 19.88
CA SER A 68 13.13 19.77 21.00
C SER A 68 13.22 18.25 20.75
N SER A 69 12.25 17.69 20.02
CA SER A 69 12.26 16.28 19.60
C SER A 69 13.29 16.03 18.50
N LEU A 70 13.44 16.95 17.54
CA LEU A 70 14.44 16.83 16.47
C LEU A 70 15.87 16.91 17.02
N GLU A 71 16.12 17.77 18.00
CA GLU A 71 17.40 17.87 18.69
C GLU A 71 17.75 16.58 19.45
N LYS A 72 16.79 15.99 20.15
CA LYS A 72 16.95 14.67 20.78
C LYS A 72 17.25 13.57 19.76
N HIS A 73 16.61 13.62 18.60
CA HIS A 73 16.88 12.68 17.52
C HIS A 73 18.31 12.85 16.99
N ILE A 74 18.78 14.08 16.79
CA ILE A 74 20.16 14.37 16.39
C ILE A 74 21.14 13.81 17.42
N ALA A 75 20.90 14.04 18.72
CA ALA A 75 21.76 13.52 19.78
C ALA A 75 21.81 11.98 19.78
N ALA A 76 20.66 11.32 19.63
CA ALA A 76 20.57 9.87 19.56
C ALA A 76 21.32 9.30 18.34
N VAL A 77 21.15 9.90 17.16
CA VAL A 77 21.84 9.45 15.94
C VAL A 77 23.35 9.71 16.05
N SER A 78 23.75 10.85 16.60
CA SER A 78 25.16 11.23 16.78
C SER A 78 25.90 10.36 17.80
N SER A 79 25.17 9.71 18.72
CA SER A 79 25.76 8.76 19.68
C SER A 79 26.23 7.45 19.03
N ASN A 80 25.82 7.19 17.79
CA ASN A 80 26.23 6.02 17.02
C ASN A 80 27.40 6.38 16.09
N ASN A 81 28.52 5.68 16.27
CA ASN A 81 29.76 5.90 15.50
C ASN A 81 29.56 5.79 13.98
N LEU A 82 28.55 5.04 13.50
CA LEU A 82 28.22 4.97 12.06
C LEU A 82 27.87 6.34 11.45
N PHE A 83 27.38 7.26 12.26
CA PHE A 83 26.93 8.59 11.84
C PHE A 83 27.88 9.71 12.27
N GLU A 84 29.12 9.38 12.65
CA GLU A 84 30.14 10.39 12.93
C GLU A 84 30.34 11.32 11.71
N GLY A 85 30.42 12.62 11.97
CA GLY A 85 30.56 13.66 10.94
C GLY A 85 29.34 13.83 10.02
N THR A 86 28.15 13.37 10.42
CA THR A 86 26.92 13.57 9.64
C THR A 86 26.47 15.03 9.64
N ASP A 87 26.12 15.54 8.46
CA ASP A 87 25.64 16.91 8.26
C ASP A 87 24.12 17.04 8.52
N PHE A 88 23.75 17.28 9.78
CA PHE A 88 22.36 17.48 10.21
C PHE A 88 21.84 18.89 9.87
N LYS A 89 20.84 18.96 8.99
CA LYS A 89 20.21 20.22 8.56
C LYS A 89 18.87 20.38 9.23
N LEU A 90 18.85 21.08 10.36
CA LEU A 90 17.65 21.42 11.11
C LEU A 90 17.16 22.81 10.68
N ALA A 91 15.88 22.91 10.33
CA ALA A 91 15.27 24.18 9.96
C ALA A 91 13.92 24.33 10.67
N THR A 92 13.66 25.52 11.21
CA THR A 92 12.37 25.88 11.80
C THR A 92 11.31 26.04 10.72
N CYS A 93 10.06 25.72 11.04
CA CYS A 93 8.92 25.92 10.17
C CYS A 93 7.62 26.02 10.96
N ASP A 94 6.64 26.73 10.42
CA ASP A 94 5.28 26.71 10.98
C ASP A 94 4.64 25.33 10.77
N HIS A 95 3.56 25.05 11.49
CA HIS A 95 2.75 23.85 11.26
C HIS A 95 2.33 23.75 9.78
N PRO A 96 2.16 22.52 9.22
CA PRO A 96 1.80 22.35 7.82
C PRO A 96 0.53 23.15 7.49
N LEU A 97 0.67 24.17 6.64
CA LEU A 97 -0.43 25.05 6.22
C LEU A 97 -1.48 24.32 5.35
N ASP A 98 -1.09 23.21 4.71
CA ASP A 98 -1.94 22.42 3.82
C ASP A 98 -1.74 20.90 4.04
N ASP A 99 -2.78 20.24 4.56
CA ASP A 99 -2.85 18.80 4.80
C ASP A 99 -2.64 17.96 3.53
N LYS A 100 -3.01 18.46 2.35
CA LYS A 100 -2.82 17.78 1.06
C LYS A 100 -1.34 17.72 0.72
N VAL A 101 -0.62 18.83 0.91
CA VAL A 101 0.83 18.92 0.68
C VAL A 101 1.59 18.05 1.68
N ALA A 102 1.23 18.14 2.97
CA ALA A 102 1.81 17.29 4.01
C ALA A 102 1.63 15.79 3.69
N LYS A 103 0.44 15.40 3.20
CA LYS A 103 0.14 14.02 2.79
C LYS A 103 0.95 13.59 1.57
N GLU A 104 1.05 14.43 0.54
CA GLU A 104 1.82 14.12 -0.67
C GLU A 104 3.34 14.03 -0.41
N CYS A 105 3.87 14.86 0.49
CA CYS A 105 5.28 14.84 0.88
C CYS A 105 5.61 13.74 1.91
N GLY A 106 4.59 13.07 2.46
CA GLY A 106 4.76 11.95 3.39
C GLY A 106 5.05 12.38 4.83
N PHE A 107 4.56 13.54 5.24
CA PHE A 107 4.70 14.09 6.60
C PHE A 107 3.45 13.92 7.47
N THR A 108 2.43 13.23 6.97
CA THR A 108 1.24 12.83 7.76
C THR A 108 1.44 11.52 8.54
N SER A 109 2.56 10.82 8.31
CA SER A 109 2.92 9.56 8.96
C SER A 109 4.43 9.35 8.87
N LEU A 110 5.02 8.61 9.81
CA LEU A 110 6.40 8.14 9.67
C LEU A 110 6.46 6.97 8.67
N SER A 111 7.35 7.03 7.68
CA SER A 111 7.60 5.96 6.73
C SER A 111 9.08 5.59 6.73
N ILE A 112 9.39 4.42 7.28
CA ILE A 112 10.73 3.84 7.28
C ILE A 112 10.75 2.71 6.25
N ARG A 113 11.68 2.76 5.30
CA ARG A 113 11.76 1.80 4.19
C ARG A 113 13.17 1.33 3.95
N VAL A 114 13.34 0.01 3.90
CA VAL A 114 14.52 -0.62 3.31
C VAL A 114 14.44 -0.54 1.79
N VAL A 115 15.48 -0.01 1.16
CA VAL A 115 15.60 0.19 -0.28
C VAL A 115 16.93 -0.36 -0.79
N LYS A 116 16.95 -0.82 -2.05
CA LYS A 116 18.18 -1.29 -2.69
C LYS A 116 19.23 -0.18 -2.83
N GLU A 117 18.77 1.04 -3.15
CA GLU A 117 19.62 2.22 -3.33
C GLU A 117 18.95 3.44 -2.67
N LEU A 118 19.73 4.27 -1.97
CA LEU A 118 19.21 5.53 -1.39
C LEU A 118 18.73 6.50 -2.46
N VAL A 119 19.49 6.55 -3.56
CA VAL A 119 19.21 7.36 -4.75
C VAL A 119 19.35 6.46 -5.98
N THR A 120 18.25 6.24 -6.68
CA THR A 120 18.23 5.43 -7.92
C THR A 120 18.84 6.22 -9.07
N LEU A 121 20.10 5.91 -9.39
CA LEU A 121 20.86 6.61 -10.44
C LEU A 121 20.53 6.08 -11.84
N SER A 122 20.23 4.79 -12.01
CA SER A 122 19.91 4.18 -13.31
C SER A 122 18.55 3.49 -13.31
N SER A 123 17.89 3.52 -14.46
CA SER A 123 16.63 2.79 -14.70
C SER A 123 16.87 1.36 -15.19
N ASP A 124 18.12 1.00 -15.50
CA ASP A 124 18.51 -0.28 -16.07
C ASP A 124 19.21 -1.17 -15.02
N PRO A 125 18.65 -2.35 -14.70
CA PRO A 125 19.25 -3.27 -13.73
C PRO A 125 20.58 -3.90 -14.18
N LEU A 126 21.03 -3.70 -15.43
CA LEU A 126 22.28 -4.24 -15.98
C LEU A 126 23.52 -3.37 -15.71
N LEU A 127 23.37 -2.12 -15.25
CA LEU A 127 24.51 -1.26 -14.92
C LEU A 127 24.96 -1.48 -13.46
N LYS A 128 26.27 -1.71 -13.25
CA LYS A 128 26.89 -1.68 -11.91
C LYS A 128 26.83 -0.25 -11.38
N SER A 129 26.22 -0.04 -10.20
CA SER A 129 26.15 1.26 -9.55
C SER A 129 27.55 1.79 -9.21
N PRO A 130 27.81 3.11 -9.34
CA PRO A 130 29.14 3.65 -9.09
C PRO A 130 29.50 3.56 -7.61
N GLU A 131 30.78 3.36 -7.33
CA GLU A 131 31.29 3.22 -5.96
C GLU A 131 31.45 4.61 -5.33
N ILE A 132 30.80 4.84 -4.18
CA ILE A 132 30.82 6.13 -3.45
C ILE A 132 32.24 6.55 -3.05
N SER A 133 33.16 5.60 -2.84
CA SER A 133 34.58 5.88 -2.62
C SER A 133 35.23 6.70 -3.76
N ASN A 134 34.61 6.72 -4.95
CA ASN A 134 35.01 7.50 -6.10
C ASN A 134 34.22 8.80 -6.27
N ALA A 135 33.44 9.24 -5.27
CA ALA A 135 32.70 10.50 -5.33
C ALA A 135 33.62 11.73 -5.49
N GLY A 136 33.09 12.82 -6.02
CA GLY A 136 33.81 14.07 -6.23
C GLY A 136 34.24 14.75 -4.92
N ILE A 137 35.17 15.70 -5.02
CA ILE A 137 35.71 16.42 -3.87
C ILE A 137 34.65 17.39 -3.33
N HIS A 138 34.37 17.32 -2.03
CA HIS A 138 33.47 18.26 -1.37
C HIS A 138 34.11 19.64 -1.23
N LEU A 139 33.39 20.68 -1.66
CA LEU A 139 33.70 22.07 -1.38
C LEU A 139 32.69 22.63 -0.40
N SER A 140 33.16 23.33 0.64
CA SER A 140 32.28 24.12 1.50
C SER A 140 31.56 25.21 0.69
N ALA A 141 30.48 25.77 1.23
CA ALA A 141 29.76 26.84 0.54
C ALA A 141 30.64 28.06 0.24
N ALA A 142 31.57 28.43 1.14
CA ALA A 142 32.57 29.48 0.90
C ALA A 142 33.54 29.14 -0.23
N GLU A 143 34.12 27.93 -0.24
CA GLU A 143 35.05 27.50 -1.29
C GLU A 143 34.36 27.40 -2.65
N PHE A 144 33.12 26.89 -2.67
CA PHE A 144 32.29 26.81 -3.86
C PHE A 144 31.97 28.22 -4.39
N HIS A 145 31.58 29.15 -3.51
CA HIS A 145 31.34 30.55 -3.86
C HIS A 145 32.61 31.21 -4.42
N SER A 146 33.74 31.06 -3.73
CA SER A 146 35.02 31.61 -4.17
C SER A 146 35.43 31.02 -5.52
N THR A 147 35.22 29.73 -5.76
CA THR A 147 35.54 29.10 -7.05
C THR A 147 34.70 29.67 -8.18
N LEU A 148 33.40 29.94 -7.95
CA LEU A 148 32.54 30.62 -8.93
C LEU A 148 32.93 32.09 -9.14
N GLN A 149 33.37 32.78 -8.08
CA GLN A 149 33.81 34.18 -8.15
C GLN A 149 35.14 34.33 -8.89
N SER A 150 36.10 33.44 -8.63
CA SER A 150 37.43 33.43 -9.23
C SER A 150 37.44 32.96 -10.69
N ALA A 151 36.32 32.46 -11.22
CA ALA A 151 36.17 32.09 -12.63
C ALA A 151 36.09 33.30 -13.59
N GLY A 152 36.20 34.54 -13.09
CA GLY A 152 36.39 35.75 -13.90
C GLY A 152 37.80 35.90 -14.48
N PRO A 153 38.01 36.84 -15.43
CA PRO A 153 39.11 36.75 -16.38
C PRO A 153 40.48 36.91 -15.69
N LEU A 154 41.30 35.86 -15.76
CA LEU A 154 42.76 35.99 -15.78
C LEU A 154 43.14 36.74 -17.07
N LEU A 155 42.94 38.06 -17.06
CA LEU A 155 43.65 38.94 -17.97
C LEU A 155 45.09 39.08 -17.47
N GLU A 156 45.99 38.69 -18.37
CA GLU A 156 47.43 38.98 -18.41
C GLU A 156 48.42 37.91 -17.89
N LYS A 157 48.87 37.14 -18.89
CA LYS A 157 50.26 36.81 -19.25
C LYS A 157 51.04 35.77 -18.43
N ASP A 158 51.56 34.82 -19.22
CA ASP A 158 52.75 33.99 -19.01
C ASP A 158 52.65 32.80 -18.05
N SER A 159 51.87 31.79 -18.45
CA SER A 159 52.10 30.39 -18.05
C SER A 159 51.40 29.42 -19.03
N PRO A 160 52.14 28.61 -19.81
CA PRO A 160 51.57 27.65 -20.75
C PRO A 160 51.26 26.32 -20.03
N THR A 161 50.28 26.29 -19.13
CA THR A 161 49.65 25.04 -18.65
C THR A 161 48.24 25.30 -18.11
N CYS A 162 47.27 24.53 -18.63
CA CYS A 162 45.89 24.36 -18.17
C CYS A 162 44.92 25.54 -18.29
N ASN A 163 44.35 25.72 -19.48
CA ASN A 163 43.03 26.36 -19.64
C ASN A 163 41.94 25.30 -19.42
N GLU A 164 41.83 24.76 -18.20
CA GLU A 164 40.77 23.80 -17.85
C GLU A 164 39.45 24.57 -17.62
N GLY A 165 38.57 24.57 -18.61
CA GLY A 165 37.28 25.26 -18.51
C GLY A 165 36.47 24.79 -17.30
N LEU A 166 35.89 25.74 -16.55
CA LEU A 166 35.02 25.48 -15.40
C LEU A 166 33.56 25.35 -15.87
N VAL A 167 32.87 24.29 -15.47
CA VAL A 167 31.43 24.10 -15.73
C VAL A 167 30.69 23.79 -14.44
N LEU A 168 29.45 24.24 -14.38
CA LEU A 168 28.58 24.07 -13.23
C LEU A 168 27.38 23.20 -13.61
N LEU A 169 27.25 22.00 -13.05
CA LEU A 169 26.21 21.03 -13.37
C LEU A 169 25.09 21.02 -12.32
N ASP A 170 23.86 21.29 -12.75
CA ASP A 170 22.67 21.14 -11.92
C ASP A 170 22.16 19.69 -11.95
N ALA A 171 22.36 18.94 -10.86
CA ALA A 171 21.98 17.53 -10.79
C ALA A 171 20.51 17.30 -10.39
N ARG A 172 19.64 18.31 -10.54
CA ARG A 172 18.22 18.26 -10.14
C ARG A 172 17.28 18.05 -11.32
N ASN A 173 16.02 17.74 -11.01
CA ASN A 173 14.98 17.62 -12.05
C ASN A 173 14.55 19.01 -12.53
N LEU A 174 14.00 19.08 -13.73
CA LEU A 174 13.59 20.34 -14.36
C LEU A 174 12.61 21.17 -13.51
N TYR A 175 11.67 20.55 -12.80
CA TYR A 175 10.75 21.30 -11.94
C TYR A 175 11.47 21.97 -10.74
N GLU A 176 12.63 21.46 -10.32
CA GLU A 176 13.44 22.06 -9.27
C GLU A 176 14.27 23.23 -9.80
N THR A 177 14.82 23.12 -11.02
CA THR A 177 15.67 24.16 -11.64
C THR A 177 14.88 25.37 -12.13
N ARG A 178 13.58 25.20 -12.41
CA ARG A 178 12.67 26.28 -12.83
C ARG A 178 12.48 27.38 -11.79
N ILE A 179 12.45 27.02 -10.50
CA ILE A 179 12.17 28.00 -9.44
C ILE A 179 13.43 28.60 -8.83
N GLY A 180 14.60 27.99 -9.07
CA GLY A 180 15.87 28.59 -8.68
C GLY A 180 17.07 27.77 -9.10
N LYS A 181 18.19 28.44 -9.38
CA LYS A 181 19.44 27.86 -9.92
C LYS A 181 20.62 28.79 -9.69
N PHE A 182 21.83 28.24 -9.79
CA PHE A 182 23.04 29.05 -9.75
C PHE A 182 23.26 29.80 -11.06
N HIS A 183 23.61 31.07 -10.94
CA HIS A 183 23.98 31.95 -12.02
C HIS A 183 25.25 32.70 -11.64
N ALA A 184 26.38 32.36 -12.28
CA ALA A 184 27.64 33.07 -12.17
C ALA A 184 28.01 33.64 -13.56
N PRO A 185 28.36 34.94 -13.68
CA PRO A 185 28.50 35.60 -14.99
C PRO A 185 29.50 34.94 -15.97
N ASN A 186 30.53 34.25 -15.46
CA ASN A 186 31.61 33.68 -16.27
C ASN A 186 31.67 32.15 -16.21
N VAL A 187 30.65 31.48 -15.68
CA VAL A 187 30.61 30.01 -15.56
C VAL A 187 29.38 29.48 -16.29
N GLU A 188 29.60 28.53 -17.19
CA GLU A 188 28.51 27.84 -17.88
C GLU A 188 27.76 26.94 -16.90
N THR A 189 26.51 27.28 -16.58
CA THR A 189 25.61 26.39 -15.84
C THR A 189 24.91 25.43 -16.81
N LEU A 190 25.26 24.15 -16.74
CA LEU A 190 24.65 23.06 -17.47
C LEU A 190 23.40 22.58 -16.71
N ASP A 191 22.22 22.80 -17.30
CA ASP A 191 20.93 22.26 -16.84
C ASP A 191 20.55 21.07 -17.74
N PRO A 192 20.64 19.82 -17.23
CA PRO A 192 20.27 18.63 -17.99
C PRO A 192 18.81 18.60 -18.47
N GLY A 193 17.92 19.37 -17.84
CA GLY A 193 16.49 19.36 -18.16
C GLY A 193 15.85 17.99 -17.95
N ILE A 194 16.39 17.18 -17.03
CA ILE A 194 15.93 15.81 -16.78
C ILE A 194 14.59 15.80 -16.04
N ARG A 195 13.74 14.81 -16.37
CA ARG A 195 12.43 14.63 -15.71
C ARG A 195 12.55 13.99 -14.34
N GLN A 196 13.45 13.01 -14.27
CA GLN A 196 13.75 12.22 -13.10
C GLN A 196 15.26 12.03 -13.03
N TYR A 197 15.77 11.91 -11.81
CA TYR A 197 17.21 11.81 -11.57
C TYR A 197 17.86 10.60 -12.27
N SER A 198 17.12 9.51 -12.47
CA SER A 198 17.63 8.32 -13.17
C SER A 198 17.83 8.48 -14.68
N ASP A 199 17.48 9.64 -15.24
CA ASP A 199 17.80 10.02 -16.62
C ASP A 199 19.15 10.77 -16.71
N LEU A 200 19.76 11.18 -15.57
CA LEU A 200 21.01 11.95 -15.52
C LEU A 200 22.22 11.20 -16.14
N PRO A 201 22.45 9.89 -15.88
CA PRO A 201 23.59 9.19 -16.48
C PRO A 201 23.62 9.25 -18.01
N SER A 202 22.46 9.05 -18.66
CA SER A 202 22.34 9.14 -20.11
C SER A 202 22.74 10.53 -20.61
N TRP A 203 22.31 11.58 -19.93
CA TRP A 203 22.69 12.95 -20.30
C TRP A 203 24.20 13.18 -20.11
N ILE A 204 24.80 12.66 -19.03
CA ILE A 204 26.25 12.74 -18.80
C ILE A 204 27.00 11.96 -19.90
N ASP A 205 26.49 10.80 -20.31
CA ASP A 205 27.05 10.00 -21.39
C ASP A 205 27.05 10.80 -22.70
N ASP A 206 25.91 11.41 -23.04
CA ASP A 206 25.76 12.24 -24.24
C ASP A 206 26.65 13.50 -24.22
N GLN A 207 26.94 14.05 -23.03
CA GLN A 207 27.80 15.24 -22.84
C GLN A 207 29.24 14.89 -22.45
N SER A 208 29.65 13.62 -22.55
CA SER A 208 30.97 13.18 -22.06
C SER A 208 32.12 13.97 -22.70
N GLU A 209 32.06 14.27 -24.00
CA GLU A 209 33.08 15.08 -24.68
C GLU A 209 33.08 16.55 -24.23
N GLN A 210 31.93 17.13 -23.86
CA GLN A 210 31.86 18.50 -23.33
C GLN A 210 32.40 18.60 -21.89
N LEU A 211 32.30 17.51 -21.13
CA LEU A 211 32.69 17.44 -19.72
C LEU A 211 34.15 17.00 -19.53
N LYS A 212 34.72 16.23 -20.47
CA LYS A 212 36.07 15.70 -20.39
C LYS A 212 37.13 16.81 -20.35
N GLY A 213 38.06 16.72 -19.41
CA GLY A 213 39.15 17.67 -19.20
C GLY A 213 38.73 19.01 -18.57
N LYS A 214 37.45 19.16 -18.20
CA LYS A 214 36.93 20.36 -17.53
C LYS A 214 36.89 20.16 -16.01
N ARG A 215 36.91 21.29 -15.28
CA ARG A 215 36.61 21.30 -13.85
C ARG A 215 35.10 21.35 -13.66
N ILE A 216 34.51 20.28 -13.15
CA ILE A 216 33.05 20.12 -13.02
C ILE A 216 32.65 20.39 -11.58
N LEU A 217 31.97 21.50 -11.33
CA LEU A 217 31.28 21.76 -10.07
C LEU A 217 29.84 21.25 -10.20
N MET A 218 29.31 20.60 -9.19
CA MET A 218 27.90 20.20 -9.19
C MET A 218 27.20 20.45 -7.87
N TYR A 219 25.89 20.56 -7.95
CA TYR A 219 25.04 20.76 -6.79
C TYR A 219 23.68 20.09 -6.98
N CYS A 220 23.04 19.83 -5.86
CA CYS A 220 21.63 19.47 -5.78
C CYS A 220 21.03 20.06 -4.49
N THR A 221 19.76 19.81 -4.21
CA THR A 221 19.05 20.40 -3.06
C THR A 221 19.78 20.21 -1.73
N GLY A 222 20.12 18.97 -1.37
CA GLY A 222 20.73 18.63 -0.08
C GLY A 222 22.04 17.85 -0.15
N GLY A 223 22.71 17.78 -1.30
CA GLY A 223 23.99 17.08 -1.52
C GLY A 223 23.91 15.60 -1.92
N ILE A 224 22.93 14.83 -1.41
CA ILE A 224 22.89 13.35 -1.58
C ILE A 224 22.94 12.83 -3.03
N ARG A 225 22.35 13.57 -3.99
CA ARG A 225 22.37 13.19 -5.42
C ARG A 225 23.73 13.47 -6.06
N CYS A 226 24.49 14.44 -5.56
CA CYS A 226 25.81 14.73 -6.09
C CYS A 226 26.79 13.60 -5.79
N GLU A 227 26.63 12.89 -4.66
CA GLU A 227 27.49 11.75 -4.29
C GLU A 227 27.54 10.69 -5.39
N MET A 228 26.36 10.23 -5.84
CA MET A 228 26.26 9.21 -6.89
C MET A 228 26.61 9.77 -8.28
N ALA A 229 26.21 11.00 -8.59
CA ALA A 229 26.46 11.62 -9.90
C ALA A 229 27.95 11.90 -10.12
N SER A 230 28.64 12.40 -9.10
CA SER A 230 30.08 12.66 -9.16
C SER A 230 30.87 11.36 -9.24
N ALA A 231 30.50 10.34 -8.47
CA ALA A 231 31.08 9.01 -8.57
C ALA A 231 30.90 8.39 -9.97
N TYR A 232 29.72 8.59 -10.58
CA TYR A 232 29.46 8.16 -11.95
C TYR A 232 30.37 8.86 -12.96
N ILE A 233 30.49 10.18 -12.88
CA ILE A 233 31.36 10.95 -13.78
C ILE A 233 32.81 10.51 -13.64
N ARG A 234 33.32 10.40 -12.41
CA ARG A 234 34.69 9.93 -12.14
C ARG A 234 34.93 8.48 -12.59
N SER A 235 33.90 7.63 -12.61
CA SER A 235 34.01 6.24 -13.07
C SER A 235 34.32 6.10 -14.56
N LYS A 236 34.14 7.17 -15.36
CA LYS A 236 34.47 7.20 -16.78
C LYS A 236 35.98 7.21 -17.08
N GLY A 237 36.81 7.40 -16.06
CA GLY A 237 38.26 7.29 -16.16
C GLY A 237 38.93 8.58 -16.65
N ALA A 238 39.97 8.44 -17.50
CA ALA A 238 40.89 9.52 -17.83
C ALA A 238 40.18 10.77 -18.41
N GLY A 239 40.44 11.93 -17.81
CA GLY A 239 39.83 13.21 -18.15
C GLY A 239 38.57 13.57 -17.34
N PHE A 240 38.17 12.76 -16.36
CA PHE A 240 37.05 13.03 -15.45
C PHE A 240 37.47 13.07 -13.98
N GLU A 241 38.73 13.42 -13.71
CA GLU A 241 39.29 13.45 -12.35
C GLU A 241 38.83 14.69 -11.55
N ASN A 242 38.64 15.82 -12.25
CA ASN A 242 38.40 17.14 -11.65
C ASN A 242 36.90 17.41 -11.39
N VAL A 243 36.30 16.59 -10.53
CA VAL A 243 34.88 16.69 -10.16
C VAL A 243 34.73 17.15 -8.71
N PHE A 244 34.01 18.25 -8.52
CA PHE A 244 33.77 18.91 -7.24
C PHE A 244 32.27 19.02 -6.97
N GLN A 245 31.87 18.95 -5.71
CA GLN A 245 30.46 19.01 -5.31
C GLN A 245 30.25 19.91 -4.10
N LEU A 246 29.14 20.63 -4.10
CA LEU A 246 28.76 21.51 -3.00
C LEU A 246 28.37 20.68 -1.75
N TYR A 247 29.20 20.78 -0.70
CA TYR A 247 28.94 20.11 0.57
C TYR A 247 27.63 20.60 1.19
N GLY A 248 26.76 19.65 1.56
CA GLY A 248 25.43 19.96 2.08
C GLY A 248 24.43 20.54 1.06
N GLY A 249 24.83 20.69 -0.21
CA GLY A 249 23.97 21.18 -1.29
C GLY A 249 23.54 22.64 -1.16
N ILE A 250 22.52 23.02 -1.94
CA ILE A 250 21.97 24.38 -1.97
C ILE A 250 21.55 24.86 -0.57
N GLN A 251 21.06 23.94 0.27
CA GLN A 251 20.60 24.28 1.62
C GLN A 251 21.70 24.92 2.47
N ARG A 252 22.89 24.30 2.57
CA ARG A 252 24.02 24.89 3.32
C ARG A 252 24.55 26.16 2.67
N TYR A 253 24.47 26.26 1.34
CA TYR A 253 24.86 27.47 0.63
C TYR A 253 23.97 28.66 0.98
N LEU A 254 22.65 28.48 1.02
CA LEU A 254 21.71 29.55 1.37
C LEU A 254 21.76 29.92 2.86
N GLU A 255 22.16 29.02 3.74
CA GLU A 255 22.44 29.34 5.15
C GLU A 255 23.64 30.29 5.28
N GLN A 256 24.69 30.09 4.47
CA GLN A 256 25.89 30.93 4.49
C GLN A 256 25.74 32.23 3.67
N PHE A 257 24.93 32.18 2.60
CA PHE A 257 24.61 33.33 1.74
C PHE A 257 23.09 33.55 1.71
N PRO A 258 22.48 34.15 2.76
CA PRO A 258 21.03 34.33 2.88
C PRO A 258 20.42 35.33 1.87
N ASP A 259 21.26 36.16 1.25
CA ASP A 259 20.94 37.01 0.10
C ASP A 259 20.84 36.20 -1.21
N GLY A 260 21.19 34.92 -1.17
CA GLY A 260 21.20 33.99 -2.29
C GLY A 260 22.55 33.90 -2.98
N GLY A 261 23.49 34.83 -2.79
CA GLY A 261 24.78 34.85 -3.49
C GLY A 261 24.63 34.63 -5.01
N PHE A 262 25.27 33.58 -5.53
CA PHE A 262 25.13 33.14 -6.93
C PHE A 262 23.89 32.28 -7.19
N PHE A 263 23.19 31.79 -6.16
CA PHE A 263 21.91 31.09 -6.32
C PHE A 263 20.75 32.09 -6.42
N LYS A 264 20.02 32.06 -7.53
CA LYS A 264 18.87 32.95 -7.76
C LYS A 264 17.57 32.16 -7.69
N GLY A 265 16.55 32.72 -7.04
CA GLY A 265 15.22 32.11 -6.87
C GLY A 265 15.07 31.27 -5.59
N LYS A 266 14.11 30.33 -5.62
CA LYS A 266 13.79 29.43 -4.51
C LYS A 266 14.40 28.03 -4.73
N ASN A 267 14.82 27.39 -3.65
CA ASN A 267 15.26 26.01 -3.63
C ASN A 267 14.07 25.07 -3.35
N PHE A 268 13.76 24.18 -4.28
CA PHE A 268 12.72 23.16 -4.08
C PHE A 268 13.12 22.17 -2.98
N VAL A 269 12.26 21.97 -1.99
CA VAL A 269 12.47 21.02 -0.88
C VAL A 269 11.41 19.93 -0.87
N PHE A 270 11.80 18.74 -0.40
CA PHE A 270 10.96 17.54 -0.43
C PHE A 270 10.11 17.36 0.84
N ASP A 271 9.73 18.47 1.46
CA ASP A 271 8.90 18.54 2.67
C ASP A 271 7.69 19.45 2.45
N HIS A 272 6.93 19.70 3.51
CA HIS A 272 5.66 20.44 3.41
C HIS A 272 5.85 21.93 3.08
N ARG A 273 7.07 22.48 3.17
CA ARG A 273 7.37 23.86 2.77
C ARG A 273 7.44 24.04 1.26
N ILE A 274 7.59 22.95 0.49
CA ILE A 274 7.68 22.88 -0.99
C ILE A 274 8.92 23.58 -1.58
N SER A 275 9.23 24.80 -1.14
CA SER A 275 10.41 25.55 -1.53
C SER A 275 10.86 26.49 -0.42
N VAL A 276 12.16 26.71 -0.29
CA VAL A 276 12.79 27.66 0.64
C VAL A 276 13.72 28.58 -0.15
N GLY A 277 13.75 29.87 0.12
CA GLY A 277 14.44 30.82 -0.78
C GLY A 277 15.11 31.98 -0.08
N SER A 278 15.91 32.70 -0.87
CA SER A 278 16.60 33.93 -0.47
C SER A 278 15.61 34.99 0.03
N SER A 279 16.11 35.85 0.91
CA SER A 279 15.41 37.03 1.44
C SER A 279 14.94 38.01 0.35
N GLU A 280 15.50 37.92 -0.86
CA GLU A 280 15.12 38.75 -2.00
C GLU A 280 14.01 38.11 -2.86
N ALA A 281 12.99 38.91 -3.19
CA ALA A 281 11.83 38.55 -4.01
C ALA A 281 12.14 38.35 -5.51
N ASN A 282 13.31 37.79 -5.85
CA ASN A 282 13.73 37.54 -7.22
C ASN A 282 13.11 36.24 -7.74
N ILE A 283 11.87 36.33 -8.21
CA ILE A 283 11.13 35.24 -8.83
C ILE A 283 11.80 34.87 -10.17
N VAL A 284 12.45 33.70 -10.22
CA VAL A 284 13.11 33.16 -11.43
C VAL A 284 12.13 32.37 -12.29
N GLY A 285 11.16 31.72 -11.66
CA GLY A 285 10.16 30.91 -12.34
C GLY A 285 9.17 31.76 -13.13
N THR A 286 8.58 31.18 -14.16
CA THR A 286 7.47 31.78 -14.90
C THR A 286 6.30 30.82 -14.97
N CYS A 287 5.09 31.37 -14.88
CA CYS A 287 3.88 30.62 -15.09
C CYS A 287 3.89 30.10 -16.53
N LEU A 288 3.80 28.80 -16.69
CA LEU A 288 3.90 28.14 -17.98
C LEU A 288 2.69 28.39 -18.89
N LEU A 289 1.63 29.01 -18.35
CA LEU A 289 0.42 29.39 -19.09
C LEU A 289 0.45 30.85 -19.57
N CYS A 290 0.70 31.81 -18.68
CA CYS A 290 0.61 33.25 -18.99
C CYS A 290 1.98 33.96 -19.05
N GLY A 291 3.07 33.28 -18.70
CA GLY A 291 4.43 33.84 -18.73
C GLY A 291 4.77 34.84 -17.62
N SER A 292 3.83 35.15 -16.71
CA SER A 292 4.11 36.01 -15.56
C SER A 292 5.13 35.37 -14.62
N SER A 293 5.87 36.18 -13.87
CA SER A 293 6.78 35.69 -12.83
C SER A 293 5.99 34.87 -11.80
N PHE A 294 6.33 33.59 -11.66
CA PHE A 294 5.63 32.65 -10.79
C PHE A 294 6.54 31.48 -10.39
N ASP A 295 6.67 31.22 -9.10
CA ASP A 295 7.55 30.18 -8.54
C ASP A 295 6.88 29.33 -7.46
N ASP A 296 5.55 29.36 -7.37
CA ASP A 296 4.76 28.62 -6.38
C ASP A 296 4.24 27.29 -6.91
N TYR A 297 4.46 26.22 -6.14
CA TYR A 297 4.01 24.86 -6.43
C TYR A 297 2.88 24.38 -5.50
N SER A 298 2.32 25.25 -4.67
CA SER A 298 1.27 24.92 -3.70
C SER A 298 0.02 24.31 -4.34
N SER A 299 -0.31 24.70 -5.59
CA SER A 299 -1.42 24.12 -6.37
C SER A 299 -1.20 22.64 -6.76
N ARG A 300 0.05 22.16 -6.74
CA ARG A 300 0.47 20.80 -7.15
C ARG A 300 0.03 20.43 -8.58
N CYS A 301 -0.07 21.42 -9.48
CA CYS A 301 -0.40 21.18 -10.88
C CYS A 301 0.61 20.26 -11.58
N ARG A 302 0.13 19.38 -12.46
CA ARG A 302 0.93 18.35 -13.13
C ARG A 302 0.69 18.32 -14.62
N CYS A 303 1.73 18.03 -15.38
CA CYS A 303 1.64 17.84 -16.82
C CYS A 303 0.63 16.74 -17.17
N ALA A 304 -0.24 17.00 -18.14
CA ALA A 304 -1.28 16.08 -18.62
C ALA A 304 -0.72 14.75 -19.17
N TYR A 305 0.50 14.76 -19.71
CA TYR A 305 1.13 13.57 -20.28
C TYR A 305 2.06 12.86 -19.29
N CYS A 306 3.07 13.56 -18.78
CA CYS A 306 4.13 12.94 -17.98
C CYS A 306 3.92 13.04 -16.47
N ARG A 307 2.89 13.78 -16.01
CA ARG A 307 2.56 14.00 -14.59
C ARG A 307 3.64 14.71 -13.75
N MET A 308 4.72 15.22 -14.38
CA MET A 308 5.71 16.08 -13.74
C MET A 308 5.07 17.38 -13.22
N LEU A 309 5.52 17.89 -12.08
CA LEU A 309 5.06 19.18 -11.55
C LEU A 309 5.33 20.31 -12.55
N VAL A 310 4.37 21.23 -12.66
CA VAL A 310 4.39 22.38 -13.59
C VAL A 310 3.95 23.64 -12.86
N LEU A 311 4.64 24.77 -13.12
CA LEU A 311 4.38 26.07 -12.49
C LEU A 311 3.18 26.73 -13.17
N MET A 312 2.01 26.59 -12.58
CA MET A 312 0.77 27.16 -13.11
C MET A 312 -0.38 27.06 -12.10
N GLU A 313 -1.43 27.83 -12.37
CA GLU A 313 -2.71 27.80 -11.67
C GLU A 313 -3.74 26.99 -12.50
N ASP A 314 -4.40 26.03 -11.87
CA ASP A 314 -5.54 25.20 -12.32
C ASP A 314 -5.88 25.18 -13.83
N ALA A 315 -5.02 24.56 -14.66
CA ALA A 315 -5.31 24.26 -16.06
C ALA A 315 -4.61 22.99 -16.59
N ILE A 316 -5.11 22.43 -17.68
CA ILE A 316 -4.51 21.28 -18.37
C ILE A 316 -3.31 21.76 -19.21
N TYR A 317 -2.10 21.33 -18.86
CA TYR A 317 -0.88 21.76 -19.54
C TYR A 317 0.06 20.61 -19.91
N VAL A 318 0.86 20.84 -20.94
CA VAL A 318 1.86 19.91 -21.45
C VAL A 318 3.22 20.54 -21.26
N CYS A 319 4.07 19.95 -20.42
CA CYS A 319 5.39 20.51 -20.15
C CYS A 319 6.24 20.64 -21.43
N GLU A 320 7.15 21.60 -21.43
CA GLU A 320 8.11 21.90 -22.48
C GLU A 320 8.92 20.69 -22.92
N LEU A 321 9.25 19.76 -22.03
CA LEU A 321 9.94 18.53 -22.43
C LEU A 321 9.02 17.63 -23.27
N CYS A 322 7.72 17.57 -22.95
CA CYS A 322 6.76 16.85 -23.78
C CYS A 322 6.57 17.59 -25.11
N GLN A 323 6.52 18.92 -25.09
CA GLN A 323 6.43 19.76 -26.29
C GLN A 323 7.64 19.58 -27.23
N LYS A 324 8.88 19.60 -26.70
CA LYS A 324 10.12 19.31 -27.45
C LYS A 324 10.12 17.92 -28.10
N HIS A 325 9.47 16.94 -27.48
CA HIS A 325 9.26 15.59 -28.04
C HIS A 325 8.00 15.50 -28.92
N GLY A 326 7.52 16.63 -29.46
CA GLY A 326 6.39 16.73 -30.38
C GLY A 326 5.01 16.61 -29.75
N LYS A 327 4.85 16.83 -28.43
CA LYS A 327 3.54 16.82 -27.74
C LYS A 327 3.05 18.24 -27.50
N VAL A 328 2.21 18.76 -28.39
CA VAL A 328 1.62 20.10 -28.25
C VAL A 328 0.28 20.03 -27.49
N VAL A 329 -0.03 21.04 -26.66
CA VAL A 329 -1.42 21.39 -26.34
C VAL A 329 -2.04 21.81 -27.68
N GLN A 330 -3.24 21.34 -28.03
CA GLN A 330 -3.97 22.00 -29.11
C GLN A 330 -4.36 23.39 -28.63
N SER A 331 -3.54 24.38 -28.94
CA SER A 331 -3.96 25.77 -28.86
C SER A 331 -5.04 25.98 -29.89
N VAL A 332 -6.04 26.77 -29.51
CA VAL A 332 -7.10 27.20 -30.40
C VAL A 332 -6.54 28.31 -31.33
N PRO A 333 -6.26 28.23 -32.67
CA PRO A 333 -6.01 29.44 -33.43
C PRO A 333 -7.24 30.32 -33.49
N SER A 334 -6.92 31.59 -33.44
CA SER A 334 -7.70 32.77 -33.79
C SER A 334 -7.24 33.27 -35.16
N LEU A 335 -8.21 33.55 -36.03
CA LEU A 335 -8.05 34.04 -37.39
C LEU A 335 -7.27 35.36 -37.36
N GLU A 336 -6.22 35.44 -38.16
CA GLU A 336 -6.22 36.36 -39.31
C GLU A 336 -5.03 36.15 -40.27
N ASN A 337 -5.40 36.10 -41.56
CA ASN A 337 -4.64 36.49 -42.76
C ASN A 337 -3.36 35.76 -43.16
N GLY A 338 -3.54 34.75 -44.03
CA GLY A 338 -3.31 34.96 -45.46
C GLY A 338 -1.90 34.69 -46.04
N LYS A 339 -1.89 33.72 -46.97
CA LYS A 339 -1.01 33.52 -48.15
C LYS A 339 -0.03 32.34 -48.11
N THR A 340 -0.51 31.29 -48.77
CA THR A 340 0.13 30.30 -49.64
C THR A 340 1.56 30.63 -50.12
N GLN A 341 2.50 29.69 -49.95
CA GLN A 341 3.17 28.95 -51.04
C GLN A 341 4.19 27.95 -50.46
N VAL A 342 3.97 26.65 -50.75
CA VAL A 342 5.00 25.61 -50.60
C VAL A 342 5.64 25.41 -51.98
N SER A 343 6.94 25.70 -52.07
CA SER A 343 7.81 25.26 -53.15
C SER A 343 8.65 24.07 -52.69
N SER A 344 8.93 23.21 -53.65
CA SER A 344 9.71 21.96 -53.63
C SER A 344 11.19 22.11 -53.26
N SER A 345 11.77 21.12 -52.57
CA SER A 345 13.13 20.54 -52.78
C SER A 345 13.40 19.49 -51.67
N GLN A 346 13.54 18.21 -52.00
CA GLN A 346 14.77 17.47 -52.35
C GLN A 346 15.77 17.28 -51.21
N GLU A 347 15.91 15.99 -50.82
CA GLU A 347 17.14 15.23 -50.51
C GLU A 347 18.01 15.71 -49.33
N GLU A 348 18.62 14.87 -48.49
CA GLU A 348 19.56 13.79 -48.83
C GLU A 348 19.63 12.69 -47.76
N HIS A 349 19.87 11.48 -48.26
CA HIS A 349 20.37 10.33 -47.52
C HIS A 349 21.77 10.57 -46.94
N LYS A 350 22.00 10.14 -45.69
CA LYS A 350 23.34 9.71 -45.23
C LYS A 350 23.26 8.30 -44.67
N THR A 351 24.03 7.42 -45.31
CA THR A 351 24.24 6.00 -45.02
C THR A 351 25.41 5.80 -44.04
N VAL A 352 25.49 4.55 -43.53
CA VAL A 352 26.63 3.84 -42.91
C VAL A 352 26.69 3.87 -41.36
N PRO A 353 27.09 2.78 -40.61
CA PRO A 353 27.38 1.38 -40.97
C PRO A 353 26.59 0.30 -40.17
N SER A 354 26.59 -0.90 -40.75
CA SER A 354 26.26 -2.19 -40.17
C SER A 354 27.20 -2.58 -39.00
N ASP A 355 26.62 -2.83 -37.83
CA ASP A 355 26.89 -3.99 -36.95
C ASP A 355 26.38 -3.70 -35.53
N THR A 356 25.13 -4.07 -35.24
CA THR A 356 24.68 -4.26 -33.85
C THR A 356 23.44 -5.15 -33.83
N LYS A 357 23.42 -6.11 -32.91
CA LYS A 357 22.39 -7.14 -32.73
C LYS A 357 20.97 -6.52 -32.72
N LEU A 358 20.14 -6.97 -33.66
CA LEU A 358 18.75 -6.51 -33.84
C LEU A 358 17.87 -6.83 -32.62
N SER A 359 17.19 -5.79 -32.11
CA SER A 359 16.06 -5.88 -31.19
C SER A 359 14.75 -5.96 -32.01
N PRO A 360 13.68 -6.62 -31.52
CA PRO A 360 12.48 -6.82 -32.33
C PRO A 360 11.65 -5.53 -32.53
N GLN A 361 11.13 -5.32 -33.75
CA GLN A 361 10.36 -4.12 -34.18
C GLN A 361 8.87 -4.46 -34.38
N LEU A 362 7.92 -3.66 -33.87
CA LEU A 362 6.47 -3.82 -34.11
C LEU A 362 5.82 -2.55 -34.70
N PRO A 363 4.98 -2.62 -35.76
CA PRO A 363 4.11 -1.53 -36.17
C PRO A 363 2.82 -1.53 -35.32
N TRP A 364 2.48 -0.34 -34.84
CA TRP A 364 1.35 -0.08 -33.95
C TRP A 364 0.27 0.73 -34.71
N SER A 365 -0.84 0.09 -35.07
CA SER A 365 -1.95 0.67 -35.83
C SER A 365 -3.07 1.15 -34.90
N HIS A 366 -3.35 2.47 -34.88
CA HIS A 366 -4.44 3.07 -34.09
C HIS A 366 -5.40 3.84 -35.00
N GLY A 367 -6.71 3.72 -34.77
CA GLY A 367 -7.73 4.36 -35.60
C GLY A 367 -8.09 5.83 -35.34
N LYS A 368 -7.25 6.67 -34.66
CA LYS A 368 -7.50 8.12 -34.43
C LYS A 368 -6.22 8.94 -34.09
N ASN A 369 -5.15 8.81 -34.89
CA ASN A 369 -3.84 9.49 -34.77
C ASN A 369 -2.87 8.81 -33.79
N ALA A 370 -1.88 8.09 -34.34
CA ALA A 370 -0.81 7.39 -33.65
C ALA A 370 0.06 8.33 -32.80
N SER A 371 0.15 9.61 -33.19
CA SER A 371 0.83 10.68 -32.43
C SER A 371 0.20 10.99 -31.05
N SER A 372 -1.14 10.92 -30.92
CA SER A 372 -1.83 11.14 -29.65
C SER A 372 -1.65 9.96 -28.69
N PHE A 373 -1.65 8.75 -29.23
CA PHE A 373 -1.54 7.52 -28.48
C PHE A 373 -0.13 7.24 -27.98
N LYS A 374 0.91 7.58 -28.77
CA LYS A 374 2.33 7.59 -28.34
C LYS A 374 2.55 8.35 -27.02
N GLY A 375 1.73 9.36 -26.73
CA GLY A 375 1.80 10.11 -25.46
C GLY A 375 1.17 9.36 -24.27
N ARG A 376 0.09 8.62 -24.50
CA ARG A 376 -0.64 7.87 -23.46
C ARG A 376 0.04 6.56 -23.08
N THR A 377 0.79 5.95 -24.01
CA THR A 377 1.55 4.71 -23.77
C THR A 377 3.04 4.94 -23.52
N ALA A 378 3.49 6.18 -23.38
CA ALA A 378 4.91 6.53 -23.22
C ALA A 378 5.59 5.81 -22.02
N SER A 379 4.86 5.59 -20.92
CA SER A 379 5.36 4.84 -19.76
C SER A 379 5.56 3.35 -20.07
N LEU A 380 4.64 2.76 -20.83
CA LEU A 380 4.74 1.36 -21.29
C LEU A 380 5.89 1.22 -22.31
N ALA A 381 5.95 2.11 -23.29
CA ALA A 381 7.05 2.17 -24.26
C ALA A 381 8.41 2.34 -23.55
N LYS A 382 8.49 3.18 -22.49
CA LYS A 382 9.71 3.37 -21.69
C LYS A 382 10.12 2.11 -20.93
N LYS A 383 9.16 1.31 -20.43
CA LYS A 383 9.45 0.02 -19.75
C LYS A 383 9.88 -1.07 -20.72
N LEU A 384 9.33 -1.05 -21.93
CA LEU A 384 9.60 -2.05 -22.95
C LEU A 384 10.72 -1.64 -23.91
N LYS A 385 11.32 -0.44 -23.77
CA LYS A 385 12.31 0.11 -24.72
C LYS A 385 13.54 -0.80 -24.93
N ASN A 386 13.89 -1.61 -23.93
CA ASN A 386 15.00 -2.55 -23.98
C ASN A 386 14.58 -3.95 -24.51
N ILE A 387 13.30 -4.13 -24.82
CA ILE A 387 12.67 -5.41 -25.18
C ILE A 387 12.03 -5.32 -26.58
N VAL A 388 11.48 -4.15 -26.94
CA VAL A 388 10.74 -3.94 -28.19
C VAL A 388 10.88 -2.50 -28.69
N GLU A 389 11.01 -2.33 -30.00
CA GLU A 389 10.92 -1.04 -30.67
C GLU A 389 9.50 -0.86 -31.26
N LEU A 390 8.85 0.27 -30.93
CA LEU A 390 7.48 0.55 -31.36
C LEU A 390 7.45 1.60 -32.48
N VAL A 391 6.99 1.19 -33.66
CA VAL A 391 6.79 2.05 -34.82
C VAL A 391 5.31 2.46 -34.91
N PHE A 392 5.02 3.73 -34.69
CA PHE A 392 3.64 4.25 -34.71
C PHE A 392 3.20 4.58 -36.14
N VAL A 393 2.08 4.02 -36.58
CA VAL A 393 1.56 4.17 -37.95
C VAL A 393 0.17 4.82 -37.93
N ASP A 394 0.02 5.96 -38.60
CA ASP A 394 -1.26 6.62 -38.81
C ASP A 394 -2.08 5.91 -39.90
N ALA A 395 -3.40 5.98 -39.81
CA ALA A 395 -4.28 5.36 -40.81
C ALA A 395 -4.41 6.24 -42.07
N PRO A 396 -4.65 5.66 -43.27
CA PRO A 396 -4.56 6.42 -44.52
C PRO A 396 -5.80 7.25 -44.87
N HIS A 397 -6.97 6.99 -44.27
CA HIS A 397 -8.21 7.68 -44.61
C HIS A 397 -8.43 8.90 -43.72
N GLU A 398 -8.53 10.09 -44.30
CA GLU A 398 -8.86 11.34 -43.59
C GLU A 398 -10.38 11.53 -43.49
N LEU A 399 -10.92 11.63 -42.28
CA LEU A 399 -12.37 11.77 -42.06
C LEU A 399 -12.83 13.24 -42.05
N PRO A 400 -14.05 13.55 -42.52
CA PRO A 400 -14.63 14.89 -42.51
C PRO A 400 -14.95 15.40 -41.11
N PHE A 401 -14.94 16.73 -40.95
CA PHE A 401 -15.37 17.41 -39.73
C PHE A 401 -16.89 17.44 -39.66
N ILE A 402 -17.45 16.84 -38.61
CA ILE A 402 -18.90 16.77 -38.35
C ILE A 402 -19.27 17.84 -37.32
N TYR A 403 -20.22 18.72 -37.66
CA TYR A 403 -20.73 19.79 -36.80
C TYR A 403 -22.20 19.54 -36.41
N GLN A 404 -22.53 19.70 -35.12
CA GLN A 404 -23.91 19.52 -34.62
C GLN A 404 -24.42 20.83 -34.01
N PRO A 405 -25.52 21.43 -34.52
CA PRO A 405 -26.15 22.60 -33.90
C PRO A 405 -26.76 22.24 -32.54
N CYS A 406 -26.60 23.12 -31.54
CA CYS A 406 -27.14 22.93 -30.20
C CYS A 406 -28.68 23.04 -30.22
N VAL A 407 -29.39 22.00 -29.77
CA VAL A 407 -30.84 22.05 -29.54
C VAL A 407 -31.04 22.24 -28.04
N THR A 408 -31.49 23.42 -27.62
CA THR A 408 -31.88 23.68 -26.24
C THR A 408 -33.23 23.02 -25.96
N GLU A 409 -33.25 21.97 -25.13
CA GLU A 409 -34.49 21.38 -24.62
C GLU A 409 -35.15 22.33 -23.59
N SER A 410 -36.25 22.96 -23.99
CA SER A 410 -37.20 23.62 -23.08
C SER A 410 -38.27 22.62 -22.63
N HIS A 411 -38.51 22.55 -21.31
CA HIS A 411 -39.63 21.83 -20.72
C HIS A 411 -40.99 22.37 -21.22
N GLY A 412 -41.89 21.47 -21.63
CA GLY A 412 -43.35 21.65 -21.64
C GLY A 412 -43.99 22.14 -22.94
N ASP A 413 -44.98 21.36 -23.40
CA ASP A 413 -45.80 21.49 -24.62
C ASP A 413 -46.18 22.91 -25.08
N CYS A 414 -45.90 23.23 -26.35
CA CYS A 414 -46.90 23.72 -27.31
C CYS A 414 -46.35 23.73 -28.75
N ALA A 415 -47.21 23.43 -29.71
CA ALA A 415 -46.90 23.26 -31.12
C ALA A 415 -46.58 24.57 -31.87
N SER A 416 -45.88 24.38 -32.99
CA SER A 416 -45.69 25.26 -34.16
C SER A 416 -44.52 26.25 -34.19
N SER A 417 -43.50 25.83 -34.95
CA SER A 417 -42.77 26.57 -35.98
C SER A 417 -42.09 27.89 -35.61
N SER A 418 -40.76 27.87 -35.52
CA SER A 418 -39.87 28.39 -36.58
C SER A 418 -38.40 28.21 -36.18
N LEU A 419 -37.70 27.33 -36.91
CA LEU A 419 -36.26 27.12 -36.81
C LEU A 419 -35.53 28.40 -37.26
N GLN A 420 -35.03 29.20 -36.32
CA GLN A 420 -34.08 30.27 -36.60
C GLN A 420 -32.63 29.74 -36.63
N GLN A 421 -31.88 30.34 -37.56
CA GLN A 421 -30.65 29.87 -38.18
C GLN A 421 -29.42 29.77 -37.26
N THR A 422 -28.88 28.55 -37.21
CA THR A 422 -27.46 28.15 -37.41
C THR A 422 -26.34 29.14 -37.07
N ASN A 423 -25.64 28.90 -35.95
CA ASN A 423 -24.25 29.33 -35.76
C ASN A 423 -23.31 28.60 -36.74
N PRO A 424 -22.32 29.26 -37.37
CA PRO A 424 -21.35 28.60 -38.25
C PRO A 424 -20.39 27.69 -37.46
N PRO A 425 -19.84 26.62 -38.09
CA PRO A 425 -18.87 25.74 -37.44
C PRO A 425 -17.55 26.47 -37.09
N PRO A 426 -16.87 26.10 -35.98
CA PRO A 426 -15.66 26.77 -35.52
C PRO A 426 -14.49 26.53 -36.48
N SER A 427 -13.98 27.60 -37.10
CA SER A 427 -13.12 27.51 -38.29
C SER A 427 -11.65 27.12 -38.07
N GLU A 428 -11.15 26.94 -36.86
CA GLU A 428 -9.68 26.89 -36.69
C GLU A 428 -9.07 25.76 -35.84
N ASN A 429 -9.85 24.84 -35.25
CA ASN A 429 -9.29 23.97 -34.19
C ASN A 429 -9.47 22.48 -34.18
N CYS A 430 -10.10 21.94 -35.19
CA CYS A 430 -10.28 20.51 -35.19
C CYS A 430 -9.04 19.82 -35.75
N LYS A 431 -8.42 18.97 -34.92
CA LYS A 431 -7.42 18.01 -35.38
C LYS A 431 -8.07 17.09 -36.41
N LYS A 432 -7.43 16.95 -37.58
CA LYS A 432 -7.75 15.92 -38.57
C LYS A 432 -7.81 14.54 -37.88
N LYS A 433 -8.83 13.77 -38.22
CA LYS A 433 -9.04 12.40 -37.70
C LYS A 433 -8.79 11.42 -38.84
N PHE A 434 -7.98 10.42 -38.56
CA PHE A 434 -7.71 9.34 -39.52
C PHE A 434 -8.39 8.04 -39.09
N ALA A 435 -8.78 7.21 -40.04
CA ALA A 435 -9.40 5.89 -39.81
C ALA A 435 -8.80 4.82 -40.71
N TRP A 436 -8.80 3.56 -40.24
CA TRP A 436 -8.34 2.41 -41.03
C TRP A 436 -9.43 1.90 -41.96
N LEU A 437 -10.68 2.22 -41.65
CA LEU A 437 -11.85 1.83 -42.43
C LEU A 437 -12.78 3.04 -42.51
N VAL A 438 -13.55 3.12 -43.59
CA VAL A 438 -14.49 4.22 -43.88
C VAL A 438 -15.91 3.68 -44.09
N ALA A 439 -16.89 4.58 -44.12
CA ALA A 439 -18.28 4.20 -44.41
C ALA A 439 -18.42 3.81 -45.89
N PRO A 440 -19.38 2.93 -46.26
CA PRO A 440 -19.58 2.47 -47.64
C PRO A 440 -19.89 3.59 -48.67
N ASP A 441 -20.32 4.77 -48.22
CA ASP A 441 -20.66 5.94 -49.03
C ASP A 441 -19.54 7.01 -49.05
N PHE A 442 -18.34 6.66 -48.59
CA PHE A 442 -17.22 7.58 -48.47
C PHE A 442 -16.54 7.88 -49.81
N ASN A 443 -16.87 9.02 -50.43
CA ASN A 443 -16.18 9.51 -51.63
C ASN A 443 -14.89 10.28 -51.29
N VAL A 444 -13.77 9.85 -51.87
CA VAL A 444 -12.41 10.42 -51.70
C VAL A 444 -12.22 11.73 -52.49
N SER A 445 -13.16 12.10 -53.37
CA SER A 445 -13.02 13.25 -54.27
C SER A 445 -13.71 14.52 -53.73
N GLY A 446 -12.97 15.34 -52.99
CA GLY A 446 -13.37 16.73 -52.72
C GLY A 446 -12.70 17.32 -51.48
N GLU A 447 -12.34 18.61 -51.54
CA GLU A 447 -11.91 19.39 -50.36
C GLU A 447 -12.91 19.18 -49.21
N VAL A 448 -12.38 18.82 -48.05
CA VAL A 448 -13.17 18.28 -46.94
C VAL A 448 -13.85 19.43 -46.18
N ASP A 449 -14.98 19.88 -46.71
CA ASP A 449 -15.86 20.85 -46.06
C ASP A 449 -16.62 20.25 -44.86
N TRP A 450 -17.02 21.13 -43.93
CA TRP A 450 -17.83 20.78 -42.76
C TRP A 450 -19.15 20.14 -43.17
N LYS A 451 -19.46 18.96 -42.60
CA LYS A 451 -20.78 18.32 -42.74
C LYS A 451 -21.62 18.58 -41.50
N ILE A 452 -22.84 19.08 -41.68
CA ILE A 452 -23.83 19.19 -40.60
C ILE A 452 -24.34 17.77 -40.27
N ALA A 453 -24.30 17.40 -39.00
CA ALA A 453 -24.82 16.11 -38.55
C ALA A 453 -26.33 16.07 -38.72
N ASN A 454 -26.85 15.08 -39.46
CA ASN A 454 -28.29 14.81 -39.59
C ASN A 454 -28.96 14.29 -38.29
N GLY A 455 -28.20 14.21 -37.18
CA GLY A 455 -28.61 13.67 -35.89
C GLY A 455 -27.54 13.91 -34.80
N SER A 456 -27.73 13.34 -33.61
CA SER A 456 -26.74 13.44 -32.53
C SER A 456 -25.42 12.76 -32.90
N PHE A 457 -24.29 13.36 -32.49
CA PHE A 457 -22.96 12.77 -32.70
C PHE A 457 -22.93 11.37 -32.09
N ASP A 458 -22.83 10.35 -32.95
CA ASP A 458 -22.76 8.96 -32.52
C ASP A 458 -21.29 8.59 -32.21
N PRO A 459 -20.92 8.42 -30.93
CA PRO A 459 -19.59 7.98 -30.55
C PRO A 459 -19.29 6.54 -30.99
N LEU A 460 -20.22 5.81 -31.59
CA LEU A 460 -20.08 4.45 -32.14
C LEU A 460 -20.01 4.41 -33.67
N GLN A 461 -20.04 5.55 -34.37
CA GLN A 461 -20.06 5.63 -35.85
C GLN A 461 -18.95 4.82 -36.55
N TYR A 462 -17.83 4.53 -35.89
CA TYR A 462 -16.73 3.74 -36.45
C TYR A 462 -17.03 2.24 -36.55
N LEU A 463 -18.08 1.74 -35.89
CA LEU A 463 -18.56 0.35 -36.03
C LEU A 463 -19.25 0.13 -37.38
N GLN A 464 -19.70 1.20 -38.03
CA GLN A 464 -20.35 1.17 -39.35
C GLN A 464 -19.33 1.35 -40.49
N GLN A 465 -18.09 1.67 -40.16
CA GLN A 465 -17.00 1.86 -41.12
C GLN A 465 -16.39 0.49 -41.46
N THR A 466 -16.79 -0.05 -42.61
CA THR A 466 -16.47 -1.41 -43.06
C THR A 466 -15.74 -1.45 -44.41
N ASP A 467 -15.60 -0.30 -45.07
CA ASP A 467 -15.02 -0.17 -46.41
C ASP A 467 -13.60 0.47 -46.36
N GLY A 468 -12.90 0.53 -47.48
CA GLY A 468 -11.55 1.12 -47.59
C GLY A 468 -10.41 0.21 -47.15
N PHE A 469 -10.67 -1.10 -47.02
CA PHE A 469 -9.66 -2.10 -46.64
C PHE A 469 -8.50 -2.18 -47.63
N ASP A 470 -8.76 -2.21 -48.95
CA ASP A 470 -7.71 -2.35 -49.97
C ASP A 470 -6.70 -1.21 -49.95
N VAL A 471 -7.18 0.02 -49.75
CA VAL A 471 -6.33 1.21 -49.61
C VAL A 471 -5.50 1.13 -48.34
N SER A 472 -6.11 0.70 -47.23
CA SER A 472 -5.42 0.49 -45.95
C SER A 472 -4.37 -0.62 -46.00
N LEU A 473 -4.65 -1.71 -46.73
CA LEU A 473 -3.73 -2.81 -46.94
C LEU A 473 -2.56 -2.38 -47.83
N ALA A 474 -2.82 -1.69 -48.95
CA ALA A 474 -1.78 -1.15 -49.81
C ALA A 474 -0.86 -0.17 -49.06
N TYR A 475 -1.44 0.67 -48.20
CA TYR A 475 -0.68 1.57 -47.34
C TYR A 475 0.18 0.80 -46.32
N LEU A 476 -0.36 -0.20 -45.63
CA LEU A 476 0.41 -1.04 -44.71
C LEU A 476 1.53 -1.81 -45.41
N LYS A 477 1.31 -2.32 -46.62
CA LYS A 477 2.36 -2.95 -47.45
C LYS A 477 3.51 -1.99 -47.73
N SER A 478 3.20 -0.74 -48.09
CA SER A 478 4.21 0.31 -48.28
C SER A 478 4.99 0.58 -46.98
N VAL A 479 4.32 0.62 -45.83
CA VAL A 479 4.96 0.79 -44.53
C VAL A 479 5.87 -0.39 -44.17
N PHE A 480 5.42 -1.64 -44.39
CA PHE A 480 6.24 -2.84 -44.19
C PHE A 480 7.46 -2.87 -45.09
N SER A 481 7.33 -2.44 -46.36
CA SER A 481 8.46 -2.33 -47.28
C SER A 481 9.46 -1.24 -46.89
N GLN A 482 8.99 -0.09 -46.40
CA GLN A 482 9.84 1.06 -46.08
C GLN A 482 10.47 1.01 -44.69
N LYS A 483 9.78 0.41 -43.71
CA LYS A 483 10.13 0.45 -42.29
C LYS A 483 10.26 -0.91 -41.62
N GLY A 484 9.97 -2.01 -42.34
CA GLY A 484 10.19 -3.36 -41.85
C GLY A 484 11.65 -3.79 -41.94
N PRO A 485 12.00 -5.00 -41.48
CA PRO A 485 11.09 -6.09 -41.07
C PRO A 485 10.45 -5.86 -39.69
N PHE A 486 9.26 -6.44 -39.50
CA PHE A 486 8.49 -6.33 -38.27
C PHE A 486 8.21 -7.71 -37.65
N ASP A 487 8.35 -7.83 -36.33
CA ASP A 487 8.15 -9.06 -35.58
C ASP A 487 6.69 -9.35 -35.24
N GLY A 488 5.84 -8.34 -35.17
CA GLY A 488 4.42 -8.50 -34.82
C GLY A 488 3.64 -7.22 -35.05
N ILE A 489 2.31 -7.25 -35.04
CA ILE A 489 1.46 -6.05 -35.24
C ILE A 489 0.67 -5.76 -33.97
N LEU A 490 0.63 -4.50 -33.52
CA LEU A 490 -0.25 -4.12 -32.42
C LEU A 490 -1.35 -3.15 -32.87
N GLY A 491 -2.60 -3.59 -32.78
CA GLY A 491 -3.77 -2.81 -33.17
C GLY A 491 -4.59 -2.28 -31.98
N PHE A 492 -5.15 -1.08 -32.09
CA PHE A 492 -6.14 -0.53 -31.15
C PHE A 492 -7.46 -0.15 -31.85
N SER A 493 -8.61 -0.59 -31.31
CA SER A 493 -9.95 -0.35 -31.87
C SER A 493 -10.03 -0.78 -33.34
N GLN A 494 -10.31 0.11 -34.31
CA GLN A 494 -10.25 -0.23 -35.74
C GLN A 494 -8.88 -0.75 -36.20
N GLY A 495 -7.78 -0.32 -35.58
CA GLY A 495 -6.46 -0.85 -35.91
C GLY A 495 -6.31 -2.32 -35.49
N ALA A 496 -7.01 -2.75 -34.45
CA ALA A 496 -7.09 -4.17 -34.07
C ALA A 496 -7.96 -4.97 -35.05
N ALA A 497 -9.05 -4.39 -35.55
CA ALA A 497 -9.83 -4.99 -36.64
C ALA A 497 -8.98 -5.18 -37.91
N MET A 498 -8.19 -4.17 -38.29
CA MET A 498 -7.26 -4.23 -39.42
C MET A 498 -6.15 -5.27 -39.22
N ALA A 499 -5.53 -5.32 -38.03
CA ALA A 499 -4.47 -6.29 -37.72
C ALA A 499 -5.00 -7.74 -37.76
N ALA A 500 -6.24 -7.97 -37.33
CA ALA A 500 -6.88 -9.27 -37.44
C ALA A 500 -7.14 -9.69 -38.90
N LEU A 501 -7.60 -8.77 -39.75
CA LEU A 501 -7.78 -9.03 -41.19
C LEU A 501 -6.47 -9.37 -41.89
N VAL A 502 -5.40 -8.63 -41.62
CA VAL A 502 -4.07 -8.92 -42.16
C VAL A 502 -3.58 -10.30 -41.68
N SER A 503 -3.88 -10.67 -40.43
CA SER A 503 -3.57 -12.00 -39.89
C SER A 503 -4.37 -13.12 -40.57
N ALA A 504 -5.64 -12.88 -40.90
CA ALA A 504 -6.45 -13.83 -41.66
C ALA A 504 -5.91 -14.07 -43.08
N GLN A 505 -5.22 -13.08 -43.67
CA GLN A 505 -4.62 -13.17 -45.00
C GLN A 505 -3.12 -13.50 -44.99
N GLN A 506 -2.55 -13.92 -43.86
CA GLN A 506 -1.10 -14.06 -43.69
C GLN A 506 -0.46 -15.00 -44.72
N GLU A 507 -1.14 -16.08 -45.13
CA GLU A 507 -0.64 -16.97 -46.19
C GLU A 507 -0.57 -16.30 -47.56
N ARG A 508 -1.54 -15.43 -47.88
CA ARG A 508 -1.61 -14.69 -49.16
C ARG A 508 -0.64 -13.51 -49.20
N LEU A 509 -0.28 -12.97 -48.03
CA LEU A 509 0.60 -11.81 -47.86
C LEU A 509 2.07 -12.20 -47.59
N LYS A 510 2.36 -13.51 -47.59
CA LYS A 510 3.70 -14.05 -47.30
C LYS A 510 4.75 -13.51 -48.29
N GLY A 511 5.81 -12.92 -47.75
CA GLY A 511 6.87 -12.26 -48.53
C GLY A 511 6.61 -10.79 -48.88
N GLU A 512 5.39 -10.30 -48.72
CA GLU A 512 5.06 -8.86 -48.81
C GLU A 512 4.92 -8.22 -47.42
N MET A 513 4.34 -8.97 -46.45
CA MET A 513 4.16 -8.54 -45.06
C MET A 513 4.34 -9.72 -44.10
N ASP A 514 5.58 -9.96 -43.67
CA ASP A 514 5.89 -11.02 -42.71
C ASP A 514 5.89 -10.48 -41.27
N PHE A 515 5.21 -11.18 -40.36
CA PHE A 515 5.19 -10.91 -38.91
C PHE A 515 4.84 -12.19 -38.16
N ARG A 516 5.20 -12.28 -36.86
CA ARG A 516 5.12 -13.53 -36.07
C ARG A 516 3.96 -13.58 -35.09
N PHE A 517 3.42 -12.43 -34.68
CA PHE A 517 2.32 -12.36 -33.73
C PHE A 517 1.53 -11.06 -33.85
N VAL A 518 0.35 -11.01 -33.24
CA VAL A 518 -0.45 -9.78 -33.14
C VAL A 518 -0.90 -9.48 -31.71
N ILE A 519 -1.11 -8.21 -31.41
CA ILE A 519 -1.65 -7.77 -30.12
C ILE A 519 -2.85 -6.84 -30.40
N LEU A 520 -4.02 -7.19 -29.86
CA LEU A 520 -5.31 -6.61 -30.26
C LEU A 520 -6.00 -5.95 -29.06
N CYS A 521 -6.00 -4.62 -29.02
CA CYS A 521 -6.58 -3.83 -27.93
C CYS A 521 -7.96 -3.28 -28.31
N SER A 522 -9.02 -3.68 -27.59
CA SER A 522 -10.41 -3.24 -27.80
C SER A 522 -10.86 -3.38 -29.26
N GLY A 523 -10.47 -4.48 -29.93
CA GLY A 523 -10.83 -4.75 -31.33
C GLY A 523 -12.26 -5.28 -31.50
N PHE A 524 -12.71 -5.37 -32.73
CA PHE A 524 -13.98 -5.97 -33.10
C PHE A 524 -13.86 -6.65 -34.48
N ALA A 525 -14.67 -7.68 -34.72
CA ALA A 525 -14.70 -8.36 -36.01
C ALA A 525 -15.49 -7.55 -37.04
N LEU A 526 -15.00 -7.50 -38.27
CA LEU A 526 -15.76 -6.95 -39.40
C LEU A 526 -16.52 -8.07 -40.10
N LYS A 527 -17.72 -7.77 -40.58
CA LYS A 527 -18.50 -8.68 -41.43
C LYS A 527 -18.01 -8.59 -42.87
N LEU A 528 -16.80 -9.10 -43.13
CA LEU A 528 -16.25 -9.27 -44.48
C LEU A 528 -16.29 -10.76 -44.84
N ALA A 529 -16.57 -11.08 -46.10
CA ALA A 529 -16.64 -12.46 -46.62
C ALA A 529 -15.35 -13.28 -46.37
N GLU A 530 -14.25 -12.60 -46.07
CA GLU A 530 -12.93 -13.18 -45.78
C GLU A 530 -12.84 -13.85 -44.40
N PHE A 531 -13.82 -13.66 -43.52
CA PHE A 531 -13.92 -14.35 -42.22
C PHE A 531 -14.78 -15.63 -42.27
N GLU A 532 -15.35 -15.99 -43.41
CA GLU A 532 -16.42 -17.01 -43.47
C GLU A 532 -15.97 -18.47 -43.58
N SER A 533 -14.70 -18.86 -43.36
CA SER A 533 -14.39 -20.31 -43.42
C SER A 533 -13.15 -20.87 -42.73
N GLN A 534 -12.23 -20.09 -42.16
CA GLN A 534 -11.03 -20.65 -41.49
C GLN A 534 -10.62 -19.84 -40.25
N ALA A 535 -10.20 -20.55 -39.19
CA ALA A 535 -9.66 -19.94 -37.98
C ALA A 535 -8.31 -19.27 -38.26
N ILE A 536 -8.06 -18.10 -37.66
CA ILE A 536 -6.82 -17.36 -37.83
C ILE A 536 -5.71 -18.05 -37.03
N ASN A 537 -4.75 -18.62 -37.74
CA ASN A 537 -3.61 -19.33 -37.18
C ASN A 537 -2.38 -18.40 -37.02
N CYS A 538 -2.52 -17.36 -36.18
CA CYS A 538 -1.46 -16.41 -35.87
C CYS A 538 -1.41 -16.19 -34.34
N PRO A 539 -0.24 -16.31 -33.70
CA PRO A 539 -0.10 -16.04 -32.27
C PRO A 539 -0.64 -14.65 -31.91
N SER A 540 -1.61 -14.56 -30.98
CA SER A 540 -2.30 -13.31 -30.67
C SER A 540 -2.40 -13.02 -29.17
N LEU A 541 -2.35 -11.74 -28.79
CA LEU A 541 -2.66 -11.26 -27.43
C LEU A 541 -3.85 -10.31 -27.47
N HIS A 542 -4.98 -10.68 -26.87
CA HIS A 542 -6.18 -9.83 -26.87
C HIS A 542 -6.35 -9.07 -25.54
N ILE A 543 -6.63 -7.77 -25.61
CA ILE A 543 -6.75 -6.86 -24.46
C ILE A 543 -8.05 -6.07 -24.58
N PHE A 544 -9.04 -6.29 -23.72
CA PHE A 544 -10.34 -5.58 -23.72
C PHE A 544 -10.91 -5.48 -22.30
N GLY A 545 -11.88 -4.58 -22.04
CA GLY A 545 -12.39 -4.30 -20.69
C GLY A 545 -13.17 -5.45 -20.05
N SER A 546 -13.44 -5.37 -18.74
CA SER A 546 -14.16 -6.40 -17.98
C SER A 546 -15.68 -6.36 -18.18
N ASP A 547 -16.38 -7.47 -17.89
CA ASP A 547 -17.85 -7.58 -17.95
C ASP A 547 -18.58 -6.58 -17.03
N HIS A 548 -17.89 -6.05 -16.02
CA HIS A 548 -18.38 -5.02 -15.09
C HIS A 548 -17.98 -3.58 -15.48
N GLY A 549 -17.20 -3.43 -16.55
CA GLY A 549 -16.71 -2.14 -17.02
C GLY A 549 -17.66 -1.54 -18.06
N LYS A 550 -18.00 -0.25 -17.91
CA LYS A 550 -18.64 0.49 -19.00
C LYS A 550 -17.59 0.91 -20.02
N ASP A 551 -17.10 -0.01 -20.84
CA ASP A 551 -16.35 0.36 -22.06
C ASP A 551 -17.31 1.14 -22.97
N ARG A 552 -17.20 2.48 -22.94
CA ARG A 552 -18.17 3.39 -23.57
C ARG A 552 -18.16 3.36 -25.11
N GLN A 553 -17.25 2.60 -25.72
CA GLN A 553 -16.93 2.67 -27.15
C GLN A 553 -17.00 1.30 -27.84
N ILE A 554 -16.21 0.31 -27.41
CA ILE A 554 -16.30 -1.06 -27.94
C ILE A 554 -16.87 -1.95 -26.85
N ALA A 555 -18.03 -2.55 -27.10
CA ALA A 555 -18.61 -3.50 -26.17
C ALA A 555 -17.65 -4.69 -25.98
N ASN A 556 -17.46 -5.11 -24.74
CA ASN A 556 -16.63 -6.26 -24.40
C ASN A 556 -16.96 -7.50 -25.28
N GLN A 557 -18.25 -7.74 -25.53
CA GLN A 557 -18.69 -8.84 -26.39
C GLN A 557 -18.10 -8.78 -27.80
N ALA A 558 -18.03 -7.60 -28.43
CA ALA A 558 -17.47 -7.46 -29.78
C ALA A 558 -15.97 -7.81 -29.84
N SER A 559 -15.23 -7.55 -28.76
CA SER A 559 -13.82 -7.96 -28.64
C SER A 559 -13.66 -9.44 -28.36
N ARG A 560 -14.61 -10.07 -27.65
CA ARG A 560 -14.66 -11.54 -27.45
C ARG A 560 -14.99 -12.26 -28.75
N ASP A 561 -15.93 -11.74 -29.52
CA ASP A 561 -16.30 -12.28 -30.83
C ASP A 561 -15.08 -12.26 -31.76
N LEU A 562 -14.31 -11.17 -31.79
CA LEU A 562 -13.03 -11.12 -32.53
C LEU A 562 -12.00 -12.15 -32.02
N ALA A 563 -11.91 -12.35 -30.71
CA ALA A 563 -10.98 -13.33 -30.14
C ALA A 563 -11.32 -14.77 -30.54
N SER A 564 -12.61 -15.12 -30.63
CA SER A 564 -13.05 -16.45 -31.08
C SER A 564 -12.73 -16.79 -32.54
N LEU A 565 -12.25 -15.81 -33.33
CA LEU A 565 -11.81 -16.05 -34.71
C LEU A 565 -10.35 -16.52 -34.80
N PHE A 566 -9.58 -16.42 -33.71
CA PHE A 566 -8.20 -16.92 -33.62
C PHE A 566 -8.19 -18.34 -33.04
N ASP A 567 -7.25 -19.18 -33.50
CA ASP A 567 -7.11 -20.54 -32.98
C ASP A 567 -6.77 -20.55 -31.47
N ASP A 568 -7.40 -21.44 -30.71
CA ASP A 568 -7.28 -21.53 -29.24
C ASP A 568 -5.85 -21.84 -28.80
N GLY A 569 -5.05 -22.53 -29.63
CA GLY A 569 -3.64 -22.82 -29.36
C GLY A 569 -2.70 -21.63 -29.63
N CYS A 570 -3.18 -20.61 -30.31
CA CYS A 570 -2.41 -19.44 -30.74
C CYS A 570 -2.80 -18.15 -30.00
N SER A 571 -3.95 -18.11 -29.33
CA SER A 571 -4.43 -16.91 -28.66
C SER A 571 -4.17 -16.91 -27.15
N ALA A 572 -3.62 -15.81 -26.65
CA ALA A 572 -3.53 -15.49 -25.23
C ALA A 572 -4.42 -14.27 -24.94
N THR A 573 -5.19 -14.29 -23.85
CA THR A 573 -5.99 -13.12 -23.44
C THR A 573 -5.25 -12.38 -22.33
N GLY A 574 -4.73 -11.19 -22.68
CA GLY A 574 -3.94 -10.33 -21.81
C GLY A 574 -4.83 -9.53 -20.86
N PHE A 575 -5.28 -10.17 -19.79
CA PHE A 575 -5.84 -9.48 -18.64
C PHE A 575 -4.70 -9.10 -17.68
N ARG A 576 -4.81 -7.96 -16.99
CA ARG A 576 -4.33 -7.93 -15.60
C ARG A 576 -4.91 -9.19 -14.97
N ALA A 577 -4.06 -10.16 -14.67
CA ALA A 577 -4.45 -11.53 -14.39
C ALA A 577 -5.67 -11.60 -13.47
N TYR A 578 -6.84 -11.81 -14.07
CA TYR A 578 -7.86 -12.69 -13.53
C TYR A 578 -8.02 -13.78 -14.56
N CYS A 579 -7.83 -14.99 -14.04
CA CYS A 579 -8.00 -16.27 -14.68
C CYS A 579 -9.24 -16.29 -15.61
N THR A 580 -9.11 -16.86 -16.81
CA THR A 580 -10.26 -17.30 -17.62
C THR A 580 -10.89 -18.59 -17.10
N LYS A 581 -10.38 -19.17 -16.00
CA LYS A 581 -11.27 -19.98 -15.18
C LYS A 581 -12.34 -19.04 -14.67
N LYS A 582 -13.63 -19.34 -14.92
CA LYS A 582 -14.72 -18.82 -14.09
C LYS A 582 -14.17 -18.80 -12.67
N VAL A 583 -14.14 -17.64 -12.03
CA VAL A 583 -13.82 -17.55 -10.61
C VAL A 583 -14.87 -18.42 -9.94
N ALA A 584 -14.50 -19.67 -9.67
CA ALA A 584 -15.37 -20.62 -9.04
C ALA A 584 -15.54 -20.08 -7.63
N ASP A 585 -16.76 -19.67 -7.31
CA ASP A 585 -17.11 -19.46 -5.92
C ASP A 585 -17.02 -20.83 -5.24
N ILE A 586 -15.95 -21.00 -4.47
CA ILE A 586 -15.67 -22.23 -3.75
C ILE A 586 -16.37 -22.26 -2.39
N GLY A 587 -17.23 -21.27 -2.09
CA GLY A 587 -17.93 -21.09 -0.81
C GLY A 587 -17.10 -20.39 0.27
N GLN A 588 -15.87 -19.96 -0.04
CA GLN A 588 -15.06 -19.10 0.82
C GLN A 588 -14.15 -18.18 -0.01
N PRO A 589 -13.62 -17.09 0.57
CA PRO A 589 -12.69 -16.21 -0.13
C PRO A 589 -11.44 -16.96 -0.64
N SER A 590 -11.03 -16.65 -1.87
CA SER A 590 -9.80 -17.11 -2.49
C SER A 590 -9.07 -15.94 -3.14
N SER A 591 -7.79 -16.10 -3.49
CA SER A 591 -7.04 -15.06 -4.22
C SER A 591 -7.68 -14.69 -5.57
N ALA A 592 -8.43 -15.63 -6.18
CA ALA A 592 -9.17 -15.40 -7.41
C ALA A 592 -10.48 -14.63 -7.19
N SER A 593 -11.21 -14.91 -6.11
CA SER A 593 -12.51 -14.28 -5.83
C SER A 593 -12.41 -12.99 -5.01
N HIS A 594 -11.41 -12.91 -4.12
CA HIS A 594 -11.18 -11.79 -3.19
C HIS A 594 -9.70 -11.35 -3.21
N PRO A 595 -9.19 -10.91 -4.37
CA PRO A 595 -7.79 -10.48 -4.56
C PRO A 595 -7.38 -9.27 -3.69
N GLN A 596 -8.35 -8.48 -3.24
CA GLN A 596 -8.14 -7.38 -2.29
C GLN A 596 -7.93 -7.88 -0.85
N LEU A 597 -8.31 -9.12 -0.55
CA LEU A 597 -8.26 -9.73 0.77
C LEU A 597 -7.16 -10.80 0.88
N LEU A 598 -7.00 -11.64 -0.15
CA LEU A 598 -6.00 -12.70 -0.21
C LEU A 598 -5.06 -12.49 -1.39
N LYS A 599 -3.76 -12.66 -1.14
CA LYS A 599 -2.74 -12.66 -2.21
C LYS A 599 -2.67 -14.04 -2.89
N GLU A 600 -2.11 -14.07 -4.09
CA GLU A 600 -1.80 -15.34 -4.75
C GLU A 600 -0.84 -16.19 -3.87
N GLY A 601 -1.16 -17.48 -3.69
CA GLY A 601 -0.47 -18.39 -2.78
C GLY A 601 -1.05 -18.46 -1.36
N GLU A 602 -1.86 -17.49 -0.94
CA GLU A 602 -2.56 -17.53 0.36
C GLU A 602 -3.81 -18.41 0.30
N MET A 603 -3.96 -19.29 1.31
CA MET A 603 -5.14 -20.16 1.46
C MET A 603 -6.20 -19.49 2.34
N THR A 604 -5.76 -18.77 3.36
CA THR A 604 -6.56 -17.84 4.16
C THR A 604 -5.80 -16.51 4.25
N PRO A 605 -6.46 -15.37 4.51
CA PRO A 605 -5.78 -14.07 4.51
C PRO A 605 -4.55 -14.07 5.44
N GLY A 606 -3.39 -13.78 4.87
CA GLY A 606 -2.11 -13.75 5.61
C GLY A 606 -1.43 -15.10 5.85
N ILE A 607 -2.09 -16.25 5.65
CA ILE A 607 -1.48 -17.58 5.81
C ILE A 607 -1.35 -18.28 4.46
N THR A 608 -0.12 -18.66 4.12
CA THR A 608 0.22 -19.28 2.83
C THR A 608 -0.17 -20.75 2.75
N THR A 609 -0.34 -21.24 1.53
CA THR A 609 -0.56 -22.68 1.26
C THR A 609 0.58 -23.53 1.81
N GLU A 610 1.81 -23.06 1.68
CA GLU A 610 3.02 -23.70 2.17
C GLU A 610 3.04 -23.80 3.69
N GLU A 611 2.54 -22.80 4.41
CA GLU A 611 2.45 -22.84 5.87
C GLU A 611 1.45 -23.89 6.34
N TYR A 612 0.29 -24.02 5.70
CA TYR A 612 -0.66 -25.11 5.98
C TYR A 612 -0.05 -26.50 5.74
N ILE A 613 0.70 -26.68 4.64
CA ILE A 613 1.41 -27.93 4.38
C ILE A 613 2.46 -28.21 5.47
N SER A 614 3.21 -27.18 5.88
CA SER A 614 4.20 -27.27 6.97
C SER A 614 3.57 -27.69 8.30
N ARG A 615 2.41 -27.11 8.67
CA ARG A 615 1.65 -27.49 9.88
C ARG A 615 1.24 -28.96 9.86
N ARG A 616 0.76 -29.45 8.72
CA ARG A 616 0.41 -30.87 8.54
C ARG A 616 1.60 -31.79 8.68
N LYS A 617 2.74 -31.41 8.12
CA LYS A 617 3.98 -32.17 8.25
C LYS A 617 4.43 -32.24 9.72
N LYS A 618 4.44 -31.12 10.44
CA LYS A 618 4.77 -31.08 11.86
C LYS A 618 3.80 -31.92 12.70
N LEU A 619 2.50 -31.90 12.38
CA LEU A 619 1.53 -32.76 13.04
C LEU A 619 1.87 -34.24 12.84
N LEU A 620 2.19 -34.66 11.61
CA LEU A 620 2.61 -36.03 11.35
C LEU A 620 3.89 -36.42 12.11
N GLU A 621 4.87 -35.51 12.20
CA GLU A 621 6.12 -35.73 12.94
C GLU A 621 5.89 -35.95 14.45
N LEU A 622 4.84 -35.36 15.03
CA LEU A 622 4.47 -35.55 16.43
C LEU A 622 3.62 -36.80 16.68
N LEU A 623 2.99 -37.35 15.63
CA LEU A 623 2.15 -38.54 15.76
C LEU A 623 3.00 -39.81 15.69
N PRO A 624 2.72 -40.85 16.50
CA PRO A 624 3.40 -42.14 16.37
C PRO A 624 3.23 -42.74 14.97
N GLU A 625 4.18 -43.58 14.54
CA GLU A 625 4.05 -44.29 13.27
C GLU A 625 2.73 -45.07 13.17
N LYS A 626 2.15 -45.08 11.97
CA LYS A 626 0.85 -45.70 11.66
C LYS A 626 -0.34 -45.13 12.46
N SER A 627 -0.21 -43.93 13.04
CA SER A 627 -1.34 -43.22 13.64
C SER A 627 -2.22 -42.54 12.60
N LEU A 628 -3.47 -42.28 12.99
CA LEU A 628 -4.45 -41.56 12.18
C LEU A 628 -5.11 -40.45 13.02
N ALA A 629 -4.97 -39.20 12.60
CA ALA A 629 -5.69 -38.08 13.18
C ALA A 629 -7.00 -37.83 12.42
N ILE A 630 -8.11 -37.67 13.14
CA ILE A 630 -9.45 -37.41 12.60
C ILE A 630 -9.94 -36.08 13.20
N ILE A 631 -10.20 -35.10 12.33
CA ILE A 631 -10.54 -33.73 12.71
C ILE A 631 -11.84 -33.37 11.99
N ALA A 632 -12.92 -33.11 12.74
CA ALA A 632 -14.20 -32.71 12.16
C ALA A 632 -14.33 -31.19 12.16
N ALA A 633 -14.98 -30.65 11.12
CA ALA A 633 -15.40 -29.26 11.10
C ALA A 633 -16.41 -28.98 12.21
N ALA A 634 -16.47 -27.73 12.68
CA ALA A 634 -17.48 -27.29 13.62
C ALA A 634 -18.90 -27.48 13.04
N PRO A 635 -19.88 -27.85 13.87
CA PRO A 635 -21.27 -27.89 13.46
C PRO A 635 -21.84 -26.47 13.30
N VAL A 636 -22.81 -26.31 12.40
CA VAL A 636 -23.63 -25.10 12.36
C VAL A 636 -24.49 -25.04 13.62
N LYS A 637 -24.36 -23.98 14.41
CA LYS A 637 -25.19 -23.74 15.59
C LYS A 637 -26.44 -22.96 15.20
N MET A 638 -27.59 -23.40 15.67
CA MET A 638 -28.89 -22.80 15.37
C MET A 638 -29.33 -21.87 16.51
N MET A 639 -29.72 -20.63 16.17
CA MET A 639 -30.34 -19.68 17.10
C MET A 639 -31.80 -20.05 17.36
N THR A 640 -32.50 -20.44 16.30
CA THR A 640 -33.82 -21.09 16.31
C THR A 640 -33.80 -22.19 15.26
N ASP A 641 -34.85 -23.01 15.18
CA ASP A 641 -34.91 -24.21 14.32
C ASP A 641 -34.44 -24.00 12.87
N VAL A 642 -34.57 -22.80 12.31
CA VAL A 642 -34.21 -22.48 10.91
C VAL A 642 -33.22 -21.32 10.75
N VAL A 643 -32.82 -20.65 11.84
CA VAL A 643 -31.93 -19.48 11.78
C VAL A 643 -30.57 -19.83 12.39
N PRO A 644 -29.49 -19.91 11.59
CA PRO A 644 -28.16 -20.20 12.11
C PRO A 644 -27.53 -18.98 12.79
N TYR A 645 -26.71 -19.23 13.80
CA TYR A 645 -25.70 -18.26 14.24
C TYR A 645 -24.65 -18.07 13.16
N THR A 646 -23.93 -16.94 13.19
CA THR A 646 -22.78 -16.73 12.30
C THR A 646 -21.75 -17.83 12.52
N PHE A 647 -21.50 -18.64 11.48
CA PHE A 647 -20.58 -19.77 11.56
C PHE A 647 -19.18 -19.34 12.00
N ARG A 648 -18.57 -20.13 12.88
CA ARG A 648 -17.16 -20.06 13.27
C ARG A 648 -16.61 -21.48 13.25
N GLN A 649 -15.49 -21.66 12.56
CA GLN A 649 -14.85 -22.96 12.43
C GLN A 649 -14.22 -23.40 13.76
N ASP A 650 -14.01 -24.71 13.91
CA ASP A 650 -13.13 -25.28 14.92
C ASP A 650 -11.67 -24.86 14.66
N ALA A 651 -10.96 -24.46 15.71
CA ALA A 651 -9.62 -23.90 15.55
C ALA A 651 -8.62 -24.94 15.04
N ASP A 652 -8.69 -26.20 15.49
CA ASP A 652 -7.80 -27.26 15.02
C ASP A 652 -8.08 -27.62 13.55
N TYR A 653 -9.36 -27.75 13.19
CA TYR A 653 -9.76 -27.98 11.80
C TYR A 653 -9.28 -26.86 10.88
N LEU A 654 -9.51 -25.60 11.28
CA LEU A 654 -9.07 -24.44 10.50
C LEU A 654 -7.54 -24.38 10.41
N TYR A 655 -6.82 -24.62 11.50
CA TYR A 655 -5.36 -24.57 11.57
C TYR A 655 -4.68 -25.58 10.63
N ILE A 656 -5.29 -26.76 10.46
CA ILE A 656 -4.76 -27.85 9.65
C ILE A 656 -5.18 -27.77 8.17
N THR A 657 -6.39 -27.29 7.90
CA THR A 657 -7.00 -27.40 6.55
C THR A 657 -7.15 -26.08 5.81
N GLY A 658 -7.26 -24.95 6.50
CA GLY A 658 -7.65 -23.66 5.90
C GLY A 658 -9.11 -23.58 5.42
N CYS A 659 -9.90 -24.63 5.65
CA CYS A 659 -11.30 -24.69 5.23
C CYS A 659 -12.22 -24.00 6.25
N GLN A 660 -12.94 -22.98 5.79
CA GLN A 660 -13.82 -22.13 6.60
C GLN A 660 -15.30 -22.58 6.56
N GLN A 661 -15.59 -23.74 5.98
CA GLN A 661 -16.95 -24.24 5.79
C GLN A 661 -17.31 -25.39 6.72
N PRO A 662 -18.61 -25.55 7.07
CA PRO A 662 -19.08 -26.62 7.94
C PRO A 662 -19.08 -27.99 7.24
N GLY A 663 -19.28 -29.05 8.03
CA GLY A 663 -19.67 -30.38 7.54
C GLY A 663 -18.55 -31.28 6.98
N GLY A 664 -17.31 -30.79 6.86
CA GLY A 664 -16.17 -31.58 6.43
C GLY A 664 -15.54 -32.42 7.55
N VAL A 665 -14.84 -33.50 7.18
CA VAL A 665 -13.96 -34.27 8.08
C VAL A 665 -12.58 -34.43 7.42
N ALA A 666 -11.54 -33.96 8.08
CA ALA A 666 -10.16 -34.12 7.67
C ALA A 666 -9.52 -35.31 8.39
N VAL A 667 -8.77 -36.10 7.66
CA VAL A 667 -8.06 -37.27 8.16
C VAL A 667 -6.60 -37.15 7.75
N LEU A 668 -5.69 -37.19 8.71
CA LEU A 668 -4.25 -37.04 8.47
C LEU A 668 -3.53 -38.29 8.96
N GLY A 669 -2.70 -38.88 8.10
CA GLY A 669 -1.89 -40.05 8.44
C GLY A 669 -0.69 -40.22 7.52
N HIS A 670 0.36 -40.88 8.00
CA HIS A 670 1.62 -41.05 7.28
C HIS A 670 1.44 -41.68 5.88
N ASP A 671 0.53 -42.65 5.75
CA ASP A 671 0.29 -43.38 4.49
C ASP A 671 -0.60 -42.62 3.49
N CYS A 672 -1.37 -41.63 3.95
CA CYS A 672 -2.39 -40.98 3.13
C CYS A 672 -2.19 -39.48 2.95
N GLY A 673 -1.30 -38.84 3.71
CA GLY A 673 -1.28 -37.39 3.83
C GLY A 673 -2.61 -36.88 4.38
N LEU A 674 -3.01 -35.68 3.97
CA LEU A 674 -4.32 -35.11 4.21
C LEU A 674 -5.36 -35.75 3.27
N CYS A 675 -6.35 -36.38 3.88
CA CYS A 675 -7.54 -36.90 3.23
C CYS A 675 -8.77 -36.14 3.73
N MET A 676 -9.49 -35.44 2.86
CA MET A 676 -10.68 -34.67 3.26
C MET A 676 -11.98 -35.32 2.76
N PHE A 677 -12.93 -35.51 3.67
CA PHE A 677 -14.30 -35.92 3.37
C PHE A 677 -15.17 -34.66 3.32
N MET A 678 -15.61 -34.30 2.12
CA MET A 678 -16.31 -33.03 1.86
C MET A 678 -17.81 -33.23 1.70
N PRO A 679 -18.65 -32.30 2.17
CA PRO A 679 -20.08 -32.30 1.86
C PRO A 679 -20.32 -32.26 0.35
N GLU A 680 -21.48 -32.75 -0.07
CA GLU A 680 -21.88 -32.71 -1.47
C GLU A 680 -22.83 -31.55 -1.69
N ALA A 681 -22.63 -30.81 -2.78
CA ALA A 681 -23.50 -29.70 -3.13
C ALA A 681 -24.86 -30.25 -3.61
N ASP A 682 -25.91 -30.03 -2.83
CA ASP A 682 -27.29 -30.12 -3.30
C ASP A 682 -27.68 -28.77 -3.95
N PRO A 683 -28.21 -28.73 -5.18
CA PRO A 683 -28.75 -27.50 -5.77
C PRO A 683 -29.71 -26.73 -4.85
N HIS A 684 -30.47 -27.44 -4.01
CA HIS A 684 -31.30 -26.82 -2.99
C HIS A 684 -30.43 -26.08 -1.97
N ASP A 685 -29.47 -26.75 -1.33
CA ASP A 685 -28.59 -26.16 -0.33
C ASP A 685 -27.78 -24.99 -0.89
N VAL A 686 -27.31 -25.07 -2.14
CA VAL A 686 -26.58 -23.97 -2.78
C VAL A 686 -27.44 -22.72 -2.93
N THR A 687 -28.74 -22.91 -3.21
CA THR A 687 -29.69 -21.80 -3.31
C THR A 687 -29.90 -21.09 -1.97
N TRP A 688 -29.87 -21.83 -0.86
CA TRP A 688 -30.16 -21.30 0.48
C TRP A 688 -28.93 -20.87 1.28
N GLN A 689 -27.83 -21.59 1.13
CA GLN A 689 -26.64 -21.50 1.99
C GLN A 689 -25.40 -21.03 1.24
N GLY A 690 -25.46 -20.94 -0.09
CA GLY A 690 -24.34 -20.58 -0.95
C GLY A 690 -23.50 -21.78 -1.37
N GLN A 691 -22.41 -21.52 -2.09
CA GLN A 691 -21.56 -22.59 -2.62
C GLN A 691 -20.89 -23.40 -1.51
N VAL A 692 -20.71 -24.69 -1.78
CA VAL A 692 -20.09 -25.64 -0.86
C VAL A 692 -18.77 -26.12 -1.45
N ALA A 693 -17.70 -26.11 -0.65
CA ALA A 693 -16.41 -26.66 -1.01
C ALA A 693 -16.53 -28.18 -1.17
N GLY A 694 -16.57 -28.62 -2.42
CA GLY A 694 -16.62 -30.03 -2.78
C GLY A 694 -15.23 -30.70 -2.78
N VAL A 695 -15.22 -31.93 -3.27
CA VAL A 695 -14.01 -32.77 -3.42
C VAL A 695 -12.92 -32.05 -4.23
N ASP A 696 -13.29 -31.40 -5.34
CA ASP A 696 -12.34 -30.71 -6.21
C ASP A 696 -11.65 -29.54 -5.49
N VAL A 697 -12.39 -28.80 -4.66
CA VAL A 697 -11.83 -27.69 -3.85
C VAL A 697 -10.84 -28.22 -2.83
N ALA A 698 -11.12 -29.37 -2.21
CA ALA A 698 -10.19 -29.98 -1.26
C ALA A 698 -8.85 -30.38 -1.91
N LEU A 699 -8.87 -30.89 -3.13
CA LEU A 699 -7.66 -31.23 -3.88
C LEU A 699 -6.93 -29.96 -4.37
N ASP A 700 -7.65 -29.05 -5.03
CA ASP A 700 -7.07 -27.93 -5.75
C ASP A 700 -6.67 -26.77 -4.85
N VAL A 701 -7.46 -26.48 -3.80
CA VAL A 701 -7.29 -25.32 -2.93
C VAL A 701 -6.64 -25.72 -1.61
N PHE A 702 -7.23 -26.67 -0.87
CA PHE A 702 -6.70 -27.08 0.44
C PHE A 702 -5.47 -28.01 0.35
N LYS A 703 -5.11 -28.41 -0.88
CA LYS A 703 -3.98 -29.28 -1.19
C LYS A 703 -4.03 -30.58 -0.40
N ALA A 704 -5.22 -31.18 -0.32
CA ALA A 704 -5.38 -32.53 0.18
C ALA A 704 -4.83 -33.53 -0.85
N GLU A 705 -4.06 -34.52 -0.39
CA GLU A 705 -3.57 -35.61 -1.23
C GLU A 705 -4.72 -36.50 -1.70
N LYS A 706 -5.79 -36.60 -0.90
CA LYS A 706 -7.00 -37.35 -1.24
C LYS A 706 -8.23 -36.58 -0.79
N ALA A 707 -9.33 -36.70 -1.55
CA ALA A 707 -10.60 -36.17 -1.12
C ALA A 707 -11.76 -37.08 -1.60
N TYR A 708 -12.82 -37.15 -0.80
CA TYR A 708 -13.98 -37.98 -1.09
C TYR A 708 -15.27 -37.27 -0.64
N PRO A 709 -16.42 -37.60 -1.25
CA PRO A 709 -17.71 -37.18 -0.70
C PRO A 709 -17.94 -37.73 0.71
N LEU A 710 -18.60 -36.97 1.58
CA LEU A 710 -18.87 -37.35 2.97
C LEU A 710 -19.63 -38.68 3.09
N ARG A 711 -20.50 -39.00 2.12
CA ARG A 711 -21.19 -40.31 2.06
C ARG A 711 -20.25 -41.52 1.99
N LYS A 712 -19.01 -41.35 1.51
CA LYS A 712 -17.99 -42.41 1.45
C LYS A 712 -17.19 -42.56 2.74
N LEU A 713 -17.37 -41.65 3.71
CA LEU A 713 -16.64 -41.67 4.97
C LEU A 713 -16.77 -43.02 5.71
N PRO A 714 -17.97 -43.61 5.91
CA PRO A 714 -18.08 -44.85 6.67
C PRO A 714 -17.26 -46.01 6.10
N GLU A 715 -17.22 -46.15 4.77
CA GLU A 715 -16.45 -47.20 4.09
C GLU A 715 -14.94 -46.93 4.17
N MET A 716 -14.53 -45.74 3.75
CA MET A 716 -13.11 -45.43 3.58
C MET A 716 -12.40 -45.23 4.92
N LEU A 717 -13.01 -44.48 5.84
CA LEU A 717 -12.46 -44.25 7.17
C LEU A 717 -12.37 -45.55 7.97
N SER A 718 -13.36 -46.45 7.86
CA SER A 718 -13.29 -47.78 8.49
C SER A 718 -12.05 -48.55 8.04
N ASN A 719 -11.70 -48.51 6.75
CA ASN A 719 -10.51 -49.18 6.22
C ASN A 719 -9.21 -48.48 6.62
N MET A 720 -9.23 -47.15 6.83
CA MET A 720 -8.08 -46.42 7.37
C MET A 720 -7.86 -46.76 8.85
N ILE A 721 -8.91 -46.75 9.66
CA ILE A 721 -8.88 -47.10 11.09
C ILE A 721 -8.38 -48.54 11.31
N ARG A 722 -8.82 -49.50 10.49
CA ARG A 722 -8.36 -50.90 10.64
C ARG A 722 -6.86 -51.08 10.40
N ARG A 723 -6.24 -50.18 9.64
CA ARG A 723 -4.81 -50.23 9.30
C ARG A 723 -3.95 -49.40 10.25
N SER A 724 -4.55 -48.53 11.05
CA SER A 724 -3.81 -47.69 12.00
C SER A 724 -3.57 -48.41 13.33
N SER A 725 -2.49 -48.00 14.00
CA SER A 725 -2.09 -48.47 15.32
C SER A 725 -2.83 -47.74 16.44
N VAL A 726 -2.95 -46.41 16.29
CA VAL A 726 -3.56 -45.46 17.25
C VAL A 726 -4.41 -44.44 16.47
N LEU A 727 -5.51 -44.00 17.07
CA LEU A 727 -6.36 -42.92 16.56
C LEU A 727 -6.23 -41.68 17.43
N PHE A 728 -6.18 -40.52 16.82
CA PHE A 728 -6.26 -39.23 17.49
C PHE A 728 -7.49 -38.49 17.00
N HIS A 729 -8.32 -37.98 17.91
CA HIS A 729 -9.43 -37.11 17.55
C HIS A 729 -9.72 -36.09 18.64
N ASN A 730 -10.33 -34.96 18.28
CA ASN A 730 -10.80 -34.00 19.27
C ASN A 730 -12.17 -34.47 19.81
N GLU A 731 -12.26 -34.69 21.11
CA GLU A 731 -13.48 -35.17 21.77
C GLU A 731 -14.62 -34.16 21.70
N GLN A 732 -14.30 -32.86 21.72
CA GLN A 732 -15.30 -31.77 21.76
C GLN A 732 -15.99 -31.57 20.40
N THR A 733 -15.29 -31.86 19.31
CA THR A 733 -15.81 -31.75 17.94
C THR A 733 -16.15 -33.09 17.33
N ALA A 734 -16.19 -34.16 18.15
CA ALA A 734 -16.51 -35.48 17.67
C ALA A 734 -17.95 -35.58 17.14
N ILE A 735 -18.12 -36.22 15.98
CA ILE A 735 -19.42 -36.38 15.34
C ILE A 735 -19.84 -37.85 15.28
N PRO A 736 -21.15 -38.17 15.46
CA PRO A 736 -21.70 -39.51 15.37
C PRO A 736 -21.25 -40.29 14.13
N THR A 737 -21.09 -39.59 13.01
CA THR A 737 -20.74 -40.15 11.70
C THR A 737 -19.48 -41.02 11.71
N TYR A 738 -18.47 -40.67 12.51
CA TYR A 738 -17.25 -41.48 12.62
C TYR A 738 -17.13 -42.24 13.94
N ILE A 739 -17.59 -41.68 15.06
CA ILE A 739 -17.46 -42.35 16.38
C ILE A 739 -18.35 -43.60 16.49
N ASN A 740 -19.43 -43.67 15.72
CA ASN A 740 -20.32 -44.83 15.69
C ASN A 740 -19.85 -45.94 14.74
N LEU A 741 -18.74 -45.75 14.02
CA LEU A 741 -18.16 -46.81 13.20
C LEU A 741 -17.63 -47.93 14.10
N GLU A 742 -17.96 -49.18 13.77
CA GLU A 742 -17.50 -50.36 14.54
C GLU A 742 -15.97 -50.36 14.76
N PRO A 743 -15.12 -50.06 13.76
CA PRO A 743 -13.67 -50.00 13.95
C PRO A 743 -13.24 -48.93 14.95
N PHE A 744 -13.92 -47.77 14.99
CA PHE A 744 -13.63 -46.71 15.95
C PHE A 744 -13.98 -47.15 17.37
N GLN A 745 -15.19 -47.67 17.57
CA GLN A 745 -15.63 -48.16 18.89
C GLN A 745 -14.75 -49.29 19.41
N LYS A 746 -14.27 -50.17 18.51
CA LYS A 746 -13.31 -51.21 18.84
C LYS A 746 -11.95 -50.64 19.24
N ALA A 747 -11.44 -49.62 18.54
CA ALA A 747 -10.22 -48.93 18.93
C ALA A 747 -10.36 -48.26 20.30
N ALA A 748 -11.48 -47.57 20.55
CA ALA A 748 -11.76 -46.91 21.82
C ALA A 748 -11.82 -47.90 23.00
N LYS A 749 -12.55 -49.02 22.84
CA LYS A 749 -12.62 -50.09 23.86
C LYS A 749 -11.25 -50.71 24.17
N ASN A 750 -10.35 -50.70 23.19
CA ASN A 750 -8.99 -51.22 23.34
C ASN A 750 -7.99 -50.16 23.84
N GLY A 751 -8.44 -48.95 24.21
CA GLY A 751 -7.58 -47.86 24.68
C GLY A 751 -6.64 -47.30 23.61
N LYS A 752 -7.03 -47.38 22.33
CA LYS A 752 -6.23 -46.92 21.17
C LYS A 752 -6.72 -45.60 20.58
N VAL A 753 -7.50 -44.84 21.33
CA VAL A 753 -8.04 -43.54 20.93
C VAL A 753 -7.53 -42.52 21.92
N GLU A 754 -6.86 -41.50 21.41
CA GLU A 754 -6.26 -40.41 22.18
C GLU A 754 -6.84 -39.06 21.77
N ASP A 755 -6.81 -38.10 22.69
CA ASP A 755 -7.25 -36.73 22.44
C ASP A 755 -6.21 -35.99 21.59
N LEU A 756 -6.63 -35.58 20.39
CA LEU A 756 -5.80 -34.86 19.43
C LEU A 756 -5.36 -33.48 19.95
N SER A 757 -6.15 -32.86 20.82
CA SER A 757 -5.83 -31.53 21.36
C SER A 757 -4.53 -31.50 22.15
N ASN A 758 -4.07 -32.64 22.66
CA ASN A 758 -2.74 -32.74 23.30
C ASN A 758 -1.59 -32.47 22.32
N VAL A 759 -1.81 -32.72 21.02
CA VAL A 759 -0.80 -32.56 19.97
C VAL A 759 -1.02 -31.27 19.18
N THR A 760 -2.25 -30.91 18.83
CA THR A 760 -2.53 -29.68 18.08
C THR A 760 -2.22 -28.43 18.91
N HIS A 761 -2.43 -28.47 20.22
CA HIS A 761 -2.05 -27.37 21.09
C HIS A 761 -0.53 -27.16 21.15
N GLU A 762 0.29 -28.22 21.04
CA GLU A 762 1.76 -28.07 20.94
C GLU A 762 2.16 -27.30 19.69
N LEU A 763 1.46 -27.53 18.57
CA LEU A 763 1.71 -26.82 17.31
C LEU A 763 1.27 -25.36 17.36
N ARG A 764 0.11 -25.09 17.95
CA ARG A 764 -0.51 -23.74 18.06
C ARG A 764 0.11 -22.88 19.16
N TRP A 765 0.86 -23.50 20.08
CA TRP A 765 1.41 -22.80 21.25
C TRP A 765 2.41 -21.72 20.83
N ILE A 766 3.32 -22.04 19.90
CA ILE A 766 4.33 -21.13 19.35
C ILE A 766 3.87 -20.62 17.98
N LYS A 767 3.72 -19.30 17.85
CA LYS A 767 3.13 -18.66 16.67
C LYS A 767 4.20 -18.44 15.59
N SER A 768 3.84 -18.70 14.35
CA SER A 768 4.62 -18.32 13.18
C SER A 768 4.64 -16.80 13.00
N PRO A 769 5.59 -16.24 12.22
CA PRO A 769 5.59 -14.82 11.88
C PRO A 769 4.28 -14.33 11.22
N ALA A 770 3.60 -15.19 10.45
CA ALA A 770 2.34 -14.87 9.81
C ALA A 770 1.18 -14.82 10.82
N GLU A 771 1.16 -15.74 11.77
CA GLU A 771 0.21 -15.75 12.89
C GLU A 771 0.38 -14.51 13.77
N LEU A 772 1.62 -14.19 14.14
CA LEU A 772 1.94 -13.00 14.94
C LEU A 772 1.55 -11.70 14.23
N LYS A 773 1.59 -11.68 12.91
CA LYS A 773 1.12 -10.52 12.14
C LYS A 773 -0.40 -10.35 12.28
N LEU A 774 -1.17 -11.43 12.14
CA LEU A 774 -2.62 -11.39 12.31
C LEU A 774 -3.02 -11.03 13.75
N MET A 775 -2.32 -11.57 14.75
CA MET A 775 -2.55 -11.20 16.16
C MET A 775 -2.26 -9.71 16.42
N ARG A 776 -1.15 -9.17 15.91
CA ARG A 776 -0.86 -7.72 16.00
C ARG A 776 -1.93 -6.85 15.34
N GLU A 777 -2.41 -7.27 14.17
CA GLU A 777 -3.49 -6.57 13.46
C GLU A 777 -4.80 -6.64 14.26
N SER A 778 -5.16 -7.79 14.83
CA SER A 778 -6.33 -7.94 15.71
C SER A 778 -6.24 -7.06 16.95
N ALA A 779 -5.12 -7.10 17.66
CA ALA A 779 -4.85 -6.26 18.83
C ALA A 779 -4.95 -4.77 18.49
N SER A 780 -4.36 -4.34 17.36
CA SER A 780 -4.46 -2.96 16.88
C SER A 780 -5.91 -2.54 16.61
N ILE A 781 -6.74 -3.42 16.04
CA ILE A 781 -8.17 -3.13 15.80
C ILE A 781 -8.88 -2.92 17.13
N ALA A 782 -8.72 -3.84 18.07
CA ALA A 782 -9.39 -3.79 19.37
C ALA A 782 -8.94 -2.57 20.20
N CYS A 783 -7.65 -2.23 20.17
CA CYS A 783 -7.10 -1.01 20.76
C CYS A 783 -7.79 0.23 20.19
N GLN A 784 -7.80 0.39 18.87
CA GLN A 784 -8.41 1.57 18.24
C GLN A 784 -9.93 1.65 18.48
N ALA A 785 -10.60 0.51 18.55
CA ALA A 785 -12.03 0.44 18.86
C ALA A 785 -12.33 0.83 20.31
N LEU A 786 -11.56 0.32 21.27
CA LEU A 786 -11.72 0.66 22.68
C LEU A 786 -11.36 2.12 22.94
N LEU A 787 -10.30 2.64 22.32
CA LEU A 787 -9.92 4.05 22.42
C LEU A 787 -11.06 4.99 21.98
N GLN A 788 -11.69 4.71 20.84
CA GLN A 788 -12.84 5.46 20.37
C GLN A 788 -14.05 5.31 21.31
N THR A 789 -14.22 4.14 21.92
CA THR A 789 -15.30 3.89 22.89
C THR A 789 -15.09 4.67 24.18
N MET A 790 -13.87 4.66 24.74
CA MET A 790 -13.49 5.48 25.90
C MET A 790 -13.76 6.96 25.63
N PHE A 791 -13.36 7.47 24.46
CA PHE A 791 -13.55 8.86 24.06
C PHE A 791 -15.03 9.29 24.05
N HIS A 792 -15.95 8.39 23.72
CA HIS A 792 -17.40 8.66 23.70
C HIS A 792 -18.13 8.22 24.98
N SER A 793 -17.42 7.65 25.95
CA SER A 793 -18.08 7.02 27.11
C SER A 793 -18.90 7.98 27.96
N LYS A 794 -18.52 9.26 27.99
CA LYS A 794 -19.26 10.32 28.69
C LYS A 794 -20.62 10.64 28.06
N THR A 795 -20.74 10.53 26.73
CA THR A 795 -21.98 10.84 26.01
C THR A 795 -22.91 9.63 25.91
N TYR A 796 -22.40 8.42 26.17
CA TYR A 796 -23.13 7.17 26.11
C TYR A 796 -23.20 6.50 27.50
N PRO A 797 -24.08 6.96 28.40
CA PRO A 797 -24.08 6.55 29.81
C PRO A 797 -24.71 5.17 30.05
N TYR A 798 -24.74 4.28 29.05
CA TYR A 798 -25.33 2.95 29.16
C TYR A 798 -24.33 1.89 28.69
N GLU A 799 -24.21 0.80 29.45
CA GLU A 799 -23.31 -0.31 29.16
C GLU A 799 -23.54 -0.88 27.75
N GLY A 800 -24.81 -1.08 27.37
CA GLY A 800 -25.17 -1.60 26.05
C GLY A 800 -24.80 -0.68 24.89
N MET A 801 -24.77 0.64 25.11
CA MET A 801 -24.32 1.59 24.08
C MET A 801 -22.80 1.52 23.89
N LEU A 802 -22.03 1.36 24.96
CA LEU A 802 -20.58 1.16 24.87
C LEU A 802 -20.24 -0.19 24.24
N SER A 803 -20.98 -1.24 24.59
CA SER A 803 -20.88 -2.56 23.95
C SER A 803 -21.12 -2.47 22.43
N ALA A 804 -22.18 -1.78 22.01
CA ALA A 804 -22.48 -1.58 20.59
C ALA A 804 -21.43 -0.71 19.88
N LYS A 805 -20.91 0.32 20.57
CA LYS A 805 -19.87 1.20 20.04
C LYS A 805 -18.58 0.44 19.77
N VAL A 806 -18.09 -0.36 20.72
CA VAL A 806 -16.84 -1.12 20.51
C VAL A 806 -17.00 -2.17 19.42
N GLU A 807 -18.13 -2.87 19.36
CA GLU A 807 -18.41 -3.84 18.28
C GLU A 807 -18.45 -3.15 16.92
N TYR A 808 -19.14 -2.01 16.80
CA TYR A 808 -19.17 -1.21 15.57
C TYR A 808 -17.75 -0.83 15.13
N GLU A 809 -16.94 -0.29 16.03
CA GLU A 809 -15.59 0.17 15.69
C GLU A 809 -14.68 -1.00 15.29
N CYS A 810 -14.77 -2.17 15.94
CA CYS A 810 -14.04 -3.38 15.55
C CYS A 810 -14.41 -3.82 14.13
N ARG A 811 -15.71 -3.95 13.85
CA ARG A 811 -16.20 -4.45 12.55
C ARG A 811 -15.87 -3.49 11.40
N MET A 812 -16.01 -2.19 11.62
CA MET A 812 -15.67 -1.17 10.62
C MET A 812 -14.17 -1.14 10.27
N ARG A 813 -13.31 -1.72 11.12
CA ARG A 813 -11.87 -1.86 10.89
C ARG A 813 -11.46 -3.22 10.30
N GLY A 814 -12.43 -4.07 9.98
CA GLY A 814 -12.20 -5.34 9.29
C GLY A 814 -12.23 -6.59 10.16
N ALA A 815 -12.43 -6.47 11.48
CA ALA A 815 -12.68 -7.66 12.31
C ALA A 815 -13.99 -8.32 11.89
N GLN A 816 -14.00 -9.66 11.83
CA GLN A 816 -15.18 -10.40 11.38
C GLN A 816 -16.28 -10.44 12.46
N ARG A 817 -15.86 -10.42 13.74
CA ARG A 817 -16.71 -10.50 14.93
C ARG A 817 -15.92 -10.08 16.17
N MET A 818 -16.61 -9.95 17.31
CA MET A 818 -15.96 -9.94 18.62
C MET A 818 -15.46 -11.35 18.95
N ALA A 819 -14.30 -11.46 19.61
CA ALA A 819 -13.71 -12.74 20.00
C ALA A 819 -14.55 -13.45 21.08
N PHE A 820 -15.20 -12.68 21.92
CA PHE A 820 -16.14 -13.11 22.96
C PHE A 820 -17.19 -12.00 23.17
N ASN A 821 -18.23 -12.29 23.95
CA ASN A 821 -19.23 -11.26 24.30
C ASN A 821 -18.56 -10.22 25.20
N PRO A 822 -18.50 -8.93 24.82
CA PRO A 822 -17.88 -7.89 25.63
C PRO A 822 -18.41 -7.88 27.06
N VAL A 823 -17.53 -7.74 28.05
CA VAL A 823 -17.93 -7.40 29.42
C VAL A 823 -17.96 -5.89 29.51
N VAL A 824 -19.10 -5.30 29.86
CA VAL A 824 -19.21 -3.85 30.09
C VAL A 824 -19.87 -3.61 31.44
N GLY A 825 -19.06 -3.57 32.50
CA GLY A 825 -19.55 -3.42 33.87
C GLY A 825 -19.38 -1.98 34.39
N GLY A 826 -20.48 -1.26 34.54
CA GLY A 826 -20.52 0.05 35.22
C GLY A 826 -20.69 -0.09 36.73
N GLY A 827 -19.92 0.66 37.51
CA GLY A 827 -20.00 0.68 38.97
C GLY A 827 -19.90 -0.72 39.58
N PRO A 828 -20.83 -1.13 40.46
CA PRO A 828 -20.83 -2.46 41.06
C PRO A 828 -20.85 -3.63 40.07
N ASN A 829 -21.33 -3.45 38.83
CA ASN A 829 -21.32 -4.52 37.83
C ASN A 829 -19.88 -4.90 37.42
N ALA A 830 -18.91 -3.98 37.54
CA ALA A 830 -17.50 -4.27 37.33
C ALA A 830 -16.95 -5.32 38.32
N SER A 831 -17.61 -5.53 39.48
CA SER A 831 -17.24 -6.56 40.46
C SER A 831 -17.76 -7.96 40.11
N VAL A 832 -18.44 -8.13 38.97
CA VAL A 832 -18.93 -9.41 38.46
C VAL A 832 -18.06 -9.83 37.27
N ILE A 833 -17.23 -10.86 37.46
CA ILE A 833 -16.14 -11.22 36.54
C ILE A 833 -16.62 -11.53 35.12
N HIS A 834 -17.65 -12.38 34.99
CA HIS A 834 -18.27 -12.73 33.71
C HIS A 834 -19.58 -11.96 33.49
N TYR A 835 -19.60 -10.66 33.79
CA TYR A 835 -20.79 -9.84 33.57
C TYR A 835 -21.09 -9.72 32.07
N SER A 836 -22.25 -10.20 31.63
CA SER A 836 -22.59 -10.29 30.21
C SER A 836 -23.90 -9.59 29.84
N ARG A 837 -24.57 -8.95 30.81
CA ARG A 837 -25.90 -8.35 30.61
C ARG A 837 -25.82 -7.03 29.85
N ASN A 838 -24.83 -6.21 30.19
CA ASN A 838 -24.55 -4.91 29.55
C ASN A 838 -25.81 -4.04 29.39
N ASP A 839 -26.69 -4.03 30.40
CA ASP A 839 -28.04 -3.46 30.31
C ASP A 839 -28.30 -2.29 31.29
N GLN A 840 -27.29 -1.88 32.07
CA GLN A 840 -27.44 -0.82 33.07
C GLN A 840 -26.96 0.55 32.58
N LYS A 841 -27.48 1.58 33.25
CA LYS A 841 -26.96 2.94 33.16
C LYS A 841 -25.75 3.09 34.08
N ILE A 842 -24.65 3.63 33.56
CA ILE A 842 -23.44 3.98 34.31
C ILE A 842 -23.69 5.34 34.98
N LYS A 843 -23.52 5.44 36.31
CA LYS A 843 -23.76 6.71 37.02
C LYS A 843 -22.51 7.59 36.99
N ASP A 844 -22.73 8.90 37.11
CA ASP A 844 -21.64 9.86 37.24
C ASP A 844 -20.77 9.54 38.46
N GLY A 845 -19.45 9.52 38.26
CA GLY A 845 -18.48 9.18 39.29
C GLY A 845 -18.21 7.68 39.46
N GLU A 846 -18.95 6.78 38.80
CA GLU A 846 -18.64 5.35 38.76
C GLU A 846 -17.57 5.04 37.69
N LEU A 847 -16.82 3.96 37.90
CA LEU A 847 -15.94 3.38 36.88
C LEU A 847 -16.76 2.54 35.90
N VAL A 848 -16.23 2.32 34.70
CA VAL A 848 -16.64 1.26 33.80
C VAL A 848 -15.43 0.36 33.52
N LEU A 849 -15.61 -0.95 33.66
CA LEU A 849 -14.67 -1.97 33.24
C LEU A 849 -15.16 -2.54 31.91
N MET A 850 -14.33 -2.45 30.89
CA MET A 850 -14.59 -3.08 29.59
C MET A 850 -13.51 -4.09 29.24
N ASP A 851 -13.94 -5.33 29.08
CA ASP A 851 -13.14 -6.45 28.57
C ASP A 851 -13.62 -6.82 27.17
N VAL A 852 -12.72 -6.71 26.20
CA VAL A 852 -13.04 -6.74 24.79
C VAL A 852 -11.94 -7.39 23.98
N GLY A 853 -12.37 -8.13 22.96
CA GLY A 853 -11.49 -8.73 21.97
C GLY A 853 -12.20 -8.84 20.63
N CYS A 854 -11.46 -8.85 19.53
CA CYS A 854 -12.01 -9.09 18.20
C CYS A 854 -11.29 -10.26 17.51
N GLU A 855 -11.94 -10.85 16.53
CA GLU A 855 -11.38 -11.93 15.71
C GLU A 855 -11.08 -11.41 14.30
N LEU A 856 -9.83 -11.56 13.89
CA LEU A 856 -9.32 -11.24 12.56
C LEU A 856 -8.67 -12.47 11.92
N HIS A 857 -9.31 -12.97 10.87
CA HIS A 857 -8.88 -14.11 10.06
C HIS A 857 -8.53 -15.37 10.87
N GLY A 858 -9.27 -15.59 11.95
CA GLY A 858 -9.14 -16.76 12.82
C GLY A 858 -8.18 -16.59 14.01
N TYR A 859 -7.56 -15.42 14.18
CA TYR A 859 -6.80 -15.06 15.39
C TYR A 859 -7.54 -13.99 16.18
N VAL A 860 -7.41 -14.04 17.49
CA VAL A 860 -8.13 -13.16 18.41
C VAL A 860 -7.21 -12.20 19.13
N SER A 861 -7.79 -11.09 19.57
CA SER A 861 -7.22 -10.17 20.55
C SER A 861 -7.99 -10.26 21.86
N ASP A 862 -7.40 -9.77 22.94
CA ASP A 862 -7.97 -9.76 24.29
C ASP A 862 -7.37 -8.61 25.13
N LEU A 863 -8.20 -7.63 25.49
CA LEU A 863 -7.78 -6.56 26.40
C LEU A 863 -8.90 -6.03 27.27
N THR A 864 -8.52 -5.70 28.50
CA THR A 864 -9.37 -5.03 29.48
C THR A 864 -8.83 -3.66 29.87
N ARG A 865 -9.71 -2.66 29.91
CA ARG A 865 -9.45 -1.35 30.53
C ARG A 865 -10.58 -0.98 31.49
N THR A 866 -10.20 -0.27 32.55
CA THR A 866 -11.15 0.33 33.49
C THR A 866 -10.93 1.84 33.56
N TRP A 867 -11.99 2.65 33.49
CA TRP A 867 -11.89 4.12 33.55
C TRP A 867 -13.18 4.79 34.08
N PRO A 868 -13.11 6.04 34.56
CA PRO A 868 -14.29 6.82 34.94
C PRO A 868 -14.84 7.60 33.74
N PRO A 869 -16.04 7.31 33.18
CA PRO A 869 -16.58 8.04 32.03
C PRO A 869 -16.73 9.55 32.25
N CYS A 870 -16.83 10.01 33.51
CA CYS A 870 -16.90 11.43 33.83
C CYS A 870 -15.60 12.20 33.54
N GLY A 871 -14.46 11.50 33.44
CA GLY A 871 -13.15 12.04 33.08
C GLY A 871 -12.15 12.21 34.23
N SER A 872 -12.52 11.83 35.46
CA SER A 872 -11.63 11.92 36.63
C SER A 872 -11.82 10.77 37.60
N PHE A 873 -10.72 10.24 38.14
CA PHE A 873 -10.77 9.24 39.19
C PHE A 873 -11.04 9.92 40.55
N SER A 874 -11.86 9.29 41.39
CA SER A 874 -11.86 9.63 42.82
C SER A 874 -10.61 9.09 43.51
N SER A 875 -10.25 9.64 44.67
CA SER A 875 -9.07 9.19 45.41
C SER A 875 -9.12 7.70 45.78
N ALA A 876 -10.30 7.14 46.05
CA ALA A 876 -10.46 5.72 46.32
C ALA A 876 -10.31 4.85 45.07
N GLN A 877 -10.74 5.34 43.90
CA GLN A 877 -10.59 4.64 42.64
C GLN A 877 -9.13 4.67 42.16
N GLU A 878 -8.47 5.82 42.23
CA GLU A 878 -7.07 6.01 41.85
C GLU A 878 -6.15 5.11 42.70
N GLU A 879 -6.34 5.08 44.02
CA GLU A 879 -5.55 4.24 44.93
C GLU A 879 -5.63 2.74 44.61
N VAL A 880 -6.83 2.23 44.28
CA VAL A 880 -6.99 0.82 43.87
C VAL A 880 -6.47 0.60 42.46
N TYR A 881 -6.71 1.55 41.55
CA TYR A 881 -6.29 1.48 40.15
C TYR A 881 -4.76 1.42 40.04
N ASP A 882 -4.04 2.29 40.75
CA ASP A 882 -2.59 2.35 40.75
C ASP A 882 -1.96 1.05 41.25
N LEU A 883 -2.56 0.40 42.26
CA LEU A 883 -2.09 -0.91 42.72
C LEU A 883 -2.24 -2.00 41.64
N ILE A 884 -3.37 -2.03 40.92
CA ILE A 884 -3.57 -2.98 39.82
C ILE A 884 -2.63 -2.67 38.65
N LEU A 885 -2.46 -1.39 38.32
CA LEU A 885 -1.57 -0.92 37.25
C LEU A 885 -0.12 -1.27 37.54
N GLU A 886 0.35 -1.04 38.76
CA GLU A 886 1.72 -1.38 39.16
C GLU A 886 1.93 -2.89 39.14
N THR A 887 0.95 -3.67 39.63
CA THR A 887 1.00 -5.14 39.53
C THR A 887 1.10 -5.60 38.07
N ASN A 888 0.32 -5.01 37.16
CA ASN A 888 0.40 -5.31 35.72
C ASN A 888 1.81 -5.02 35.18
N LYS A 889 2.35 -3.83 35.45
CA LYS A 889 3.68 -3.40 34.98
C LYS A 889 4.80 -4.29 35.50
N GLU A 890 4.74 -4.71 36.76
CA GLU A 890 5.72 -5.61 37.35
C GLU A 890 5.60 -7.04 36.81
N CYS A 891 4.38 -7.55 36.58
CA CYS A 891 4.18 -8.86 35.95
C CYS A 891 4.67 -8.89 34.49
N LEU A 892 4.49 -7.80 33.74
CA LEU A 892 5.01 -7.66 32.38
C LEU A 892 6.54 -7.82 32.35
N LYS A 893 7.27 -7.24 33.30
CA LYS A 893 8.74 -7.36 33.38
C LYS A 893 9.24 -8.80 33.56
N LEU A 894 8.38 -9.70 34.05
CA LEU A 894 8.69 -11.12 34.22
C LEU A 894 8.44 -11.95 32.95
N CYS A 895 7.75 -11.40 31.95
CA CYS A 895 7.44 -12.09 30.70
C CYS A 895 8.70 -12.20 29.84
N LYS A 896 9.39 -13.34 29.90
CA LYS A 896 10.59 -13.61 29.10
C LYS A 896 10.79 -15.11 28.92
N PRO A 897 11.62 -15.55 27.97
CA PRO A 897 11.93 -16.96 27.80
C PRO A 897 12.38 -17.61 29.12
N GLY A 898 11.84 -18.79 29.41
CA GLY A 898 12.13 -19.53 30.64
C GLY A 898 11.21 -19.22 31.84
N ALA A 899 10.51 -18.08 31.85
CA ALA A 899 9.50 -17.80 32.88
C ALA A 899 8.24 -18.67 32.68
N THR A 900 7.39 -18.81 33.68
CA THR A 900 6.13 -19.58 33.59
C THR A 900 4.95 -18.72 33.99
N ILE A 901 3.76 -18.96 33.39
CA ILE A 901 2.51 -18.26 33.80
C ILE A 901 2.28 -18.44 35.31
N ARG A 902 2.56 -19.64 35.86
CA ARG A 902 2.41 -19.90 37.29
C ARG A 902 3.33 -19.03 38.16
N GLN A 903 4.60 -18.84 37.78
CA GLN A 903 5.51 -17.98 38.53
C GLN A 903 5.03 -16.53 38.53
N ILE A 904 4.59 -16.03 37.37
CA ILE A 904 4.05 -14.68 37.22
C ILE A 904 2.79 -14.51 38.08
N HIS A 905 1.91 -15.52 38.09
CA HIS A 905 0.70 -15.54 38.91
C HIS A 905 1.02 -15.48 40.41
N ASN A 906 1.96 -16.30 40.88
CA ASN A 906 2.32 -16.31 42.29
C ASN A 906 2.88 -14.95 42.73
N TYR A 907 3.67 -14.31 41.88
CA TYR A 907 4.21 -12.98 42.11
C TYR A 907 3.12 -11.90 42.15
N SER A 908 2.16 -11.94 41.21
CA SER A 908 1.01 -11.02 41.21
C SER A 908 0.17 -11.14 42.48
N VAL A 909 -0.06 -12.38 42.95
CA VAL A 909 -0.82 -12.65 44.18
C VAL A 909 -0.10 -12.09 45.41
N GLU A 910 1.24 -12.23 45.49
CA GLU A 910 2.04 -11.67 46.58
C GLU A 910 1.94 -10.14 46.62
N MET A 911 2.13 -9.49 45.47
CA MET A 911 2.03 -8.03 45.34
C MET A 911 0.65 -7.51 45.74
N LEU A 912 -0.42 -8.09 45.18
CA LEU A 912 -1.78 -7.65 45.45
C LEU A 912 -2.19 -7.87 46.90
N ARG A 913 -1.80 -9.00 47.52
CA ARG A 913 -2.06 -9.23 48.95
C ARG A 913 -1.40 -8.18 49.83
N LYS A 914 -0.14 -7.85 49.55
CA LYS A 914 0.58 -6.80 50.26
C LYS A 914 -0.10 -5.44 50.08
N GLY A 915 -0.37 -5.05 48.83
CA GLY A 915 -1.00 -3.77 48.53
C GLY A 915 -2.40 -3.62 49.13
N PHE A 916 -3.27 -4.63 49.02
CA PHE A 916 -4.61 -4.60 49.61
C PHE A 916 -4.58 -4.51 51.14
N LYS A 917 -3.55 -5.06 51.79
CA LYS A 917 -3.35 -4.88 53.24
C LYS A 917 -2.94 -3.45 53.57
N GLU A 918 -2.01 -2.87 52.81
CA GLU A 918 -1.54 -1.49 53.02
C GLU A 918 -2.66 -0.45 52.86
N ILE A 919 -3.56 -0.62 51.89
CA ILE A 919 -4.71 0.29 51.66
C ILE A 919 -5.96 -0.07 52.47
N GLY A 920 -5.89 -1.11 53.32
CA GLY A 920 -6.94 -1.49 54.27
C GLY A 920 -8.12 -2.28 53.70
N ILE A 921 -7.98 -2.88 52.51
CA ILE A 921 -8.95 -3.80 51.90
C ILE A 921 -8.85 -5.19 52.53
N LEU A 922 -7.64 -5.68 52.81
CA LEU A 922 -7.43 -6.93 53.55
C LEU A 922 -7.03 -6.65 55.00
N LYS A 923 -7.69 -7.34 55.95
CA LYS A 923 -7.41 -7.22 57.39
C LYS A 923 -6.26 -8.12 57.86
N ASP A 924 -6.03 -9.23 57.17
CA ASP A 924 -4.96 -10.18 57.45
C ASP A 924 -4.30 -10.68 56.14
N GLU A 925 -3.20 -11.41 56.28
CA GLU A 925 -2.52 -12.04 55.14
C GLU A 925 -3.13 -13.40 54.77
N GLY A 926 -4.37 -13.74 55.15
CA GLY A 926 -4.97 -15.02 54.80
C GLY A 926 -5.20 -15.19 53.29
N SER A 927 -4.92 -16.37 52.72
CA SER A 927 -5.16 -16.62 51.28
C SER A 927 -6.64 -16.62 50.91
N SER A 928 -7.51 -17.05 51.83
CA SER A 928 -8.95 -17.20 51.58
C SER A 928 -9.65 -15.88 51.26
N SER A 929 -9.25 -14.78 51.90
CA SER A 929 -9.87 -13.46 51.72
C SER A 929 -9.45 -12.80 50.40
N TYR A 930 -8.20 -13.03 49.97
CA TYR A 930 -7.73 -12.58 48.65
C TYR A 930 -8.48 -13.26 47.50
N HIS A 931 -8.66 -14.59 47.56
CA HIS A 931 -9.33 -15.32 46.48
C HIS A 931 -10.81 -14.94 46.31
N GLN A 932 -11.45 -14.36 47.32
CA GLN A 932 -12.80 -13.79 47.20
C GLN A 932 -12.81 -12.47 46.41
N LEU A 933 -11.68 -11.74 46.41
CA LEU A 933 -11.50 -10.47 45.70
C LEU A 933 -10.91 -10.66 44.29
N ASN A 934 -10.10 -11.69 44.09
CA ASN A 934 -9.59 -12.08 42.79
C ASN A 934 -9.47 -13.61 42.69
N PRO A 935 -10.45 -14.29 42.08
CA PRO A 935 -10.41 -15.73 41.85
C PRO A 935 -9.81 -16.13 40.49
N THR A 936 -9.33 -15.18 39.67
CA THR A 936 -8.87 -15.45 38.30
C THR A 936 -7.37 -15.81 38.25
N SER A 937 -6.95 -16.38 37.12
CA SER A 937 -5.52 -16.49 36.78
C SER A 937 -4.94 -15.09 36.50
N ILE A 938 -3.61 -14.98 36.46
CA ILE A 938 -2.95 -13.75 35.99
C ILE A 938 -3.01 -13.60 34.47
N GLY A 939 -3.36 -14.67 33.77
CA GLY A 939 -3.39 -14.75 32.32
C GLY A 939 -3.51 -16.17 31.80
N HIS A 940 -3.57 -16.29 30.49
CA HIS A 940 -3.69 -17.53 29.72
C HIS A 940 -2.96 -17.41 28.38
N TYR A 941 -2.82 -18.53 27.65
CA TYR A 941 -2.34 -18.47 26.27
C TYR A 941 -3.40 -17.87 25.36
N LEU A 942 -2.95 -17.16 24.31
CA LEU A 942 -3.81 -16.50 23.32
C LEU A 942 -3.38 -16.89 21.91
N GLY A 943 -4.33 -16.96 20.96
CA GLY A 943 -4.04 -17.30 19.58
C GLY A 943 -5.28 -17.35 18.71
N MET A 944 -5.68 -18.55 18.28
CA MET A 944 -6.90 -18.73 17.49
C MET A 944 -8.16 -18.74 18.36
N ASP A 945 -8.02 -19.14 19.61
CA ASP A 945 -9.05 -19.04 20.65
C ASP A 945 -8.57 -18.07 21.75
N VAL A 946 -9.51 -17.52 22.51
CA VAL A 946 -9.22 -16.56 23.60
C VAL A 946 -8.41 -17.25 24.69
N HIS A 947 -8.95 -18.32 25.26
CA HIS A 947 -8.21 -19.24 26.11
C HIS A 947 -7.61 -20.35 25.24
N ASP A 948 -6.52 -20.04 24.55
CA ASP A 948 -5.88 -20.98 23.62
C ASP A 948 -5.10 -22.08 24.38
N CYS A 949 -4.83 -23.19 23.69
CA CYS A 949 -3.83 -24.19 24.08
C CYS A 949 -4.00 -24.73 25.52
N SER A 950 -5.24 -24.96 25.96
CA SER A 950 -5.60 -25.36 27.34
C SER A 950 -4.96 -26.67 27.86
N LYS A 951 -4.35 -27.47 26.97
CA LYS A 951 -3.61 -28.69 27.31
C LYS A 951 -2.16 -28.41 27.70
N ILE A 952 -1.64 -27.23 27.38
CA ILE A 952 -0.29 -26.81 27.73
C ILE A 952 -0.29 -26.31 29.18
N SER A 953 0.57 -26.90 30.00
CA SER A 953 0.64 -26.58 31.43
C SER A 953 1.11 -25.13 31.66
N TYR A 954 0.53 -24.46 32.66
CA TYR A 954 1.00 -23.14 33.13
C TYR A 954 2.33 -23.19 33.88
N TYR A 955 2.84 -24.39 34.15
CA TYR A 955 4.20 -24.62 34.67
C TYR A 955 5.23 -24.77 33.55
N ARG A 956 4.81 -24.79 32.27
CA ARG A 956 5.73 -24.88 31.15
C ARG A 956 6.51 -23.56 31.00
N PRO A 957 7.84 -23.61 30.86
CA PRO A 957 8.63 -22.43 30.53
C PRO A 957 8.17 -21.83 29.20
N LEU A 958 7.99 -20.51 29.18
CA LEU A 958 7.61 -19.75 28.00
C LEU A 958 8.77 -19.73 26.99
N GLU A 959 8.42 -19.78 25.71
CA GLU A 959 9.37 -19.78 24.58
C GLU A 959 9.10 -18.59 23.65
N PRO A 960 10.10 -18.10 22.90
CA PRO A 960 9.89 -17.09 21.88
C PRO A 960 8.79 -17.49 20.88
N GLY A 961 7.89 -16.56 20.57
CA GLY A 961 6.73 -16.81 19.72
C GLY A 961 5.46 -17.23 20.47
N VAL A 962 5.53 -17.52 21.77
CA VAL A 962 4.34 -17.74 22.61
C VAL A 962 3.66 -16.40 22.91
N VAL A 963 2.33 -16.37 22.86
CA VAL A 963 1.53 -15.19 23.23
C VAL A 963 0.64 -15.53 24.43
N ILE A 964 0.64 -14.66 25.45
CA ILE A 964 -0.16 -14.77 26.67
C ILE A 964 -0.85 -13.45 27.02
N THR A 965 -1.88 -13.47 27.85
CA THR A 965 -2.43 -12.28 28.52
C THR A 965 -1.74 -12.02 29.87
N ILE A 966 -1.75 -10.77 30.33
CA ILE A 966 -1.39 -10.36 31.69
C ILE A 966 -2.48 -9.43 32.22
N GLU A 967 -3.33 -9.94 33.11
CA GLU A 967 -4.64 -9.39 33.46
C GLU A 967 -4.92 -9.31 34.97
N PRO A 968 -4.06 -8.69 35.80
CA PRO A 968 -4.38 -8.53 37.21
C PRO A 968 -5.66 -7.71 37.39
N GLY A 969 -6.40 -8.04 38.46
CA GLY A 969 -7.61 -7.32 38.80
C GLY A 969 -8.06 -7.52 40.24
N VAL A 970 -9.11 -6.79 40.59
CA VAL A 970 -9.80 -6.84 41.87
C VAL A 970 -11.29 -6.61 41.65
N TYR A 971 -12.11 -7.37 42.36
CA TYR A 971 -13.55 -7.34 42.28
C TYR A 971 -14.08 -7.26 43.70
N ILE A 972 -14.55 -6.08 44.12
CA ILE A 972 -15.02 -5.84 45.49
C ILE A 972 -16.55 -5.77 45.47
N PRO A 973 -17.28 -6.83 45.84
CA PRO A 973 -18.73 -6.79 45.93
C PRO A 973 -19.22 -5.69 46.87
N SER A 974 -20.37 -5.10 46.58
CA SER A 974 -20.95 -4.06 47.45
C SER A 974 -21.24 -4.54 48.88
N SER A 975 -21.40 -5.86 49.07
CA SER A 975 -21.62 -6.51 50.37
C SER A 975 -20.33 -6.90 51.11
N PHE A 976 -19.16 -6.71 50.50
CA PHE A 976 -17.89 -7.15 51.07
C PHE A 976 -17.46 -6.26 52.25
N ASP A 977 -16.90 -6.87 53.31
CA ASP A 977 -16.55 -6.18 54.56
C ASP A 977 -15.22 -5.40 54.44
N VAL A 978 -15.28 -4.28 53.73
CA VAL A 978 -14.19 -3.32 53.52
C VAL A 978 -14.65 -1.89 53.83
N PRO A 979 -13.72 -0.92 53.95
CA PRO A 979 -14.08 0.49 54.01
C PRO A 979 -15.07 0.88 52.91
N GLU A 980 -16.09 1.66 53.27
CA GLU A 980 -17.23 1.97 52.40
C GLU A 980 -16.81 2.57 51.05
N ARG A 981 -15.73 3.38 51.04
CA ARG A 981 -15.15 3.99 49.82
C ARG A 981 -14.69 3.02 48.74
N TYR A 982 -14.47 1.74 49.06
CA TYR A 982 -14.02 0.72 48.09
C TYR A 982 -15.12 -0.24 47.63
N ARG A 983 -16.30 -0.20 48.26
CA ARG A 983 -17.37 -1.17 47.97
C ARG A 983 -17.91 -0.98 46.56
N GLY A 984 -18.06 -2.07 45.83
CA GLY A 984 -18.55 -2.05 44.44
C GLY A 984 -17.50 -1.63 43.41
N ILE A 985 -16.23 -1.47 43.79
CA ILE A 985 -15.14 -1.21 42.83
C ILE A 985 -14.71 -2.54 42.20
N GLY A 986 -14.75 -2.61 40.87
CA GLY A 986 -14.11 -3.64 40.07
C GLY A 986 -13.12 -3.00 39.09
N ILE A 987 -11.88 -3.48 39.09
CA ILE A 987 -10.81 -2.98 38.21
C ILE A 987 -10.04 -4.19 37.68
N ARG A 988 -9.90 -4.28 36.36
CA ARG A 988 -8.95 -5.16 35.67
C ARG A 988 -8.20 -4.34 34.62
N ILE A 989 -6.90 -4.63 34.48
CA ILE A 989 -6.03 -4.04 33.46
C ILE A 989 -5.30 -5.18 32.78
N GLU A 990 -5.55 -5.36 31.49
CA GLU A 990 -5.07 -6.51 30.75
C GLU A 990 -4.37 -6.12 29.46
N ASP A 991 -3.27 -6.81 29.18
CA ASP A 991 -2.54 -6.65 27.94
C ASP A 991 -2.13 -7.99 27.34
N GLU A 992 -2.02 -8.02 26.01
CA GLU A 992 -1.48 -9.14 25.24
C GLU A 992 0.04 -9.03 25.14
N VAL A 993 0.72 -10.15 25.38
CA VAL A 993 2.18 -10.19 25.52
C VAL A 993 2.75 -11.30 24.66
N LEU A 994 3.51 -10.92 23.64
CA LEU A 994 4.35 -11.83 22.86
C LEU A 994 5.69 -12.01 23.55
N ILE A 995 6.08 -13.25 23.82
CA ILE A 995 7.42 -13.60 24.29
C ILE A 995 8.40 -13.53 23.12
N THR A 996 9.46 -12.75 23.28
CA THR A 996 10.53 -12.57 22.29
C THR A 996 11.82 -13.26 22.74
N GLU A 997 12.82 -13.34 21.87
CA GLU A 997 14.12 -13.97 22.19
C GLU A 997 14.79 -13.43 23.47
N THR A 998 14.59 -12.16 23.78
CA THR A 998 15.27 -11.49 24.91
C THR A 998 14.31 -10.96 25.98
N GLY A 999 13.00 -11.12 25.80
CA GLY A 999 12.00 -10.53 26.70
C GLY A 999 10.58 -10.68 26.17
N TYR A 1000 9.91 -9.55 26.01
CA TYR A 1000 8.53 -9.49 25.55
C TYR A 1000 8.22 -8.26 24.70
N GLU A 1001 7.11 -8.33 23.96
CA GLU A 1001 6.46 -7.24 23.24
C GLU A 1001 5.00 -7.18 23.69
N VAL A 1002 4.50 -5.99 24.02
CA VAL A 1002 3.10 -5.79 24.38
C VAL A 1002 2.29 -5.42 23.13
N LEU A 1003 1.47 -6.33 22.62
CA LEU A 1003 0.75 -6.13 21.36
C LEU A 1003 -0.34 -5.05 21.50
N THR A 1004 -0.89 -4.90 22.71
CA THR A 1004 -1.90 -3.89 23.08
C THR A 1004 -1.28 -2.62 23.68
N GLY A 1005 0.04 -2.43 23.57
CA GLY A 1005 0.77 -1.32 24.20
C GLY A 1005 0.37 0.08 23.75
N SER A 1006 -0.38 0.19 22.64
CA SER A 1006 -0.95 1.46 22.17
C SER A 1006 -2.14 1.97 23.00
N MET A 1007 -2.72 1.13 23.86
CA MET A 1007 -3.86 1.53 24.70
C MET A 1007 -3.43 2.18 26.02
N PRO A 1008 -3.86 3.43 26.30
CA PRO A 1008 -3.51 4.10 27.54
C PRO A 1008 -4.05 3.34 28.74
N LYS A 1009 -3.21 3.21 29.76
CA LYS A 1009 -3.53 2.62 31.07
C LYS A 1009 -2.99 3.41 32.26
N GLU A 1010 -2.24 4.49 32.01
CA GLU A 1010 -1.79 5.40 33.06
C GLU A 1010 -2.92 6.39 33.37
N VAL A 1011 -3.20 6.64 34.65
CA VAL A 1011 -4.32 7.51 35.12
C VAL A 1011 -4.32 8.84 34.38
N LYS A 1012 -3.18 9.53 34.33
CA LYS A 1012 -3.03 10.84 33.66
C LYS A 1012 -3.36 10.79 32.17
N HIS A 1013 -3.00 9.71 31.49
CA HIS A 1013 -3.29 9.55 30.06
C HIS A 1013 -4.79 9.31 29.83
N ILE A 1014 -5.43 8.51 30.69
CA ILE A 1014 -6.88 8.27 30.64
C ILE A 1014 -7.65 9.57 30.91
N GLU A 1015 -7.30 10.33 31.95
CA GLU A 1015 -7.97 11.59 32.26
C GLU A 1015 -7.76 12.63 31.16
N SER A 1016 -6.55 12.73 30.59
CA SER A 1016 -6.29 13.62 29.46
C SER A 1016 -7.14 13.22 28.23
N LEU A 1017 -7.19 11.93 27.91
CA LEU A 1017 -8.01 11.39 26.82
C LEU A 1017 -9.49 11.78 26.97
N LEU A 1018 -10.04 11.63 28.17
CA LEU A 1018 -11.47 11.85 28.44
C LEU A 1018 -11.84 13.35 28.51
N ASN A 1019 -10.94 14.21 28.99
CA ASN A 1019 -11.22 15.64 29.20
C ASN A 1019 -11.00 16.52 27.95
N ASN A 1020 -10.25 16.03 26.96
CA ASN A 1020 -10.02 16.77 25.71
C ASN A 1020 -11.25 16.83 24.77
N PHE A 1021 -12.38 16.20 25.12
CA PHE A 1021 -13.60 16.17 24.30
C PHE A 1021 -14.42 17.48 24.35
N CYS A 1022 -14.22 18.36 25.34
CA CYS A 1022 -15.11 19.51 25.59
C CYS A 1022 -14.83 20.79 24.77
N HIS A 1023 -13.89 20.80 23.81
CA HIS A 1023 -13.44 22.06 23.17
C HIS A 1023 -13.59 22.16 21.64
N GLY A 1024 -14.48 21.43 20.96
CA GLY A 1024 -14.55 21.64 19.51
C GLY A 1024 -15.68 21.08 18.65
N MET A 1025 -16.78 20.54 19.16
CA MET A 1025 -17.87 20.09 18.27
C MET A 1025 -19.25 20.43 18.81
N GLY A 1026 -19.80 21.56 18.34
CA GLY A 1026 -21.23 21.82 18.39
C GLY A 1026 -21.98 20.83 17.52
N MET A 1027 -23.16 20.42 17.97
CA MET A 1027 -24.08 19.55 17.24
C MET A 1027 -24.45 20.18 15.89
N ASP A 1028 -23.98 19.60 14.79
CA ASP A 1028 -24.70 19.45 13.51
C ASP A 1028 -23.85 18.68 12.48
N SER A 1029 -24.48 17.73 11.77
CA SER A 1029 -24.00 16.89 10.64
C SER A 1029 -23.44 15.47 10.95
N PRO A 1030 -24.10 14.39 10.47
CA PRO A 1030 -23.57 13.02 10.49
C PRO A 1030 -22.82 12.73 9.19
N ASN A 1031 -21.50 12.94 9.15
CA ASN A 1031 -20.54 12.26 8.27
C ASN A 1031 -19.17 12.96 8.35
N ASN A 1032 -18.37 12.63 9.37
CA ASN A 1032 -16.92 12.81 9.32
C ASN A 1032 -16.22 11.99 10.42
N THR A 1033 -15.94 10.72 10.12
CA THR A 1033 -15.04 9.89 10.92
C THR A 1033 -13.62 10.03 10.36
N ARG A 1034 -12.80 10.89 10.97
CA ARG A 1034 -11.34 10.75 10.95
C ARG A 1034 -10.83 10.70 12.38
N ALA A 1035 -10.16 9.60 12.68
CA ALA A 1035 -9.67 9.22 13.98
C ALA A 1035 -8.81 10.32 14.61
N ALA A 1036 -9.24 10.82 15.76
CA ALA A 1036 -8.40 11.55 16.67
C ALA A 1036 -7.39 10.58 17.29
N SER A 1037 -6.13 10.68 16.85
CA SER A 1037 -4.98 10.08 17.51
C SER A 1037 -4.61 10.94 18.72
N ILE A 1038 -5.01 10.51 19.91
CA ILE A 1038 -4.48 11.04 21.17
C ILE A 1038 -3.17 10.30 21.45
N ARG A 1039 -2.15 11.11 21.78
CA ARG A 1039 -0.71 10.84 21.85
C ARG A 1039 -0.31 9.83 22.92
#